data_AF-U9TFM6-F1
#
_entry.id   AF-U9TFM6-F1
#
_cell.length_a   1.000
_cell.length_b   1.000
_cell.length_c   1.000
_cell.angle_alpha   90.00
_cell.angle_beta   90.00
_cell.angle_gamma   90.00
#
_symmetry.space_group_name_H-M   'P 1'
#
loop_
_entity.id
_entity.type
_entity.pdbx_description
1 polymer ?
#
loop_
_entity_poly.entity_id
_entity_poly.type
_entity_poly.pdbx_seq_one_letter_code
_entity_poly.pdbx_strand_id
1 'polypeptide(L)'
;MPKKKGQKSGSNNNNNNNNVNNTVKKSKKSKKAKANPNNGKNGGGNNGGNGGGKRNNLNLTPLPEIIEIMRLQQEINIKNFGSSELTYNGSDRLVFIVYKEPFKNIWKKIVRKNYFWNQNDARNFVSSALVTADSRTGHEIEELVEELGNPEGGLKRLKEVMNFLSMSCDAGLNDSVLSFQFVILPLLGLLTRTAITECILETYVHAIFTAVYANLDSFINRNVMKMLETLVQRNSVKDNQVSMEELLSRDRYSFIPYSLGTFFLVIVRLLTEILRRIREASVNKTMHKIVCDLQRLKTIYQQSIQSIGPQQFSDPLINNLETREYFFMILEKDMESMNKMLDTSNEKNSNSNSYLRSRELSSKFDIIKSFDLPGELSKVGVRHDNDYVKIRNISLLPTRGEILCNRQPFLPSPVFGTPHFLPYGAARLLDTQFRLLREDMLNPIRGGISNFIKALSKDQPSTEFKNIQQEGGRFTYDGGITDNGDLQVYTYVQFINITCDRRKGLAYTMRFTFPKIRGAKDEFERKEYWEKSKRLLTGNLVALLLPSKRFENNYSIYFGIVTSRDEKILAKYDDRADIDISFVDPSIYSIALNEISNYDRITDQSLEKRFLVESTSIYLEAYYHILKTLQTTNPSSLPFEKYFAPNLKGNRDIKVETP
;
A
#
# COMPACT_ATOMS: atom_id res chain seq x y z
N MET A 1 47.65 -24.46 29.95
CA MET A 1 48.04 -25.90 29.85
C MET A 1 47.00 -26.72 30.61
N PRO A 2 46.60 -27.94 30.20
CA PRO A 2 47.12 -28.80 29.13
C PRO A 2 46.11 -29.15 28.02
N LYS A 3 46.61 -29.94 27.06
CA LYS A 3 46.00 -30.47 25.84
C LYS A 3 45.75 -31.99 25.96
N LYS A 4 44.73 -32.46 25.22
CA LYS A 4 44.68 -33.68 24.37
C LYS A 4 44.75 -35.11 24.97
N LYS A 5 43.72 -35.87 24.54
CA LYS A 5 43.70 -37.17 23.84
C LYS A 5 44.00 -38.48 24.60
N GLY A 6 43.08 -39.43 24.40
CA GLY A 6 43.42 -40.73 23.82
C GLY A 6 42.59 -41.91 24.33
N GLN A 7 41.81 -42.53 23.45
CA GLN A 7 41.73 -44.00 23.32
C GLN A 7 41.04 -44.42 22.00
N LYS A 8 41.82 -45.06 21.13
CA LYS A 8 41.42 -46.07 20.12
C LYS A 8 41.36 -47.42 20.88
N SER A 9 40.65 -48.49 20.52
CA SER A 9 40.59 -49.36 19.33
C SER A 9 39.76 -50.60 19.78
N GLY A 10 39.09 -51.45 19.01
CA GLY A 10 38.99 -51.74 17.57
C GLY A 10 38.40 -53.17 17.40
N SER A 11 38.19 -53.58 16.15
CA SER A 11 37.78 -54.91 15.63
C SER A 11 36.25 -55.12 15.47
N ASN A 12 35.67 -55.56 14.34
CA ASN A 12 36.23 -56.30 13.21
C ASN A 12 35.38 -56.17 11.91
N ASN A 13 36.04 -56.36 10.77
CA ASN A 13 35.57 -56.39 9.36
C ASN A 13 34.57 -57.55 9.08
N ASN A 14 33.79 -57.66 7.97
CA ASN A 14 34.18 -57.60 6.54
C ASN A 14 32.94 -57.73 5.59
N ASN A 15 32.95 -57.00 4.46
CA ASN A 15 32.58 -57.36 3.05
C ASN A 15 31.20 -58.03 2.71
N ASN A 16 30.52 -57.82 1.57
CA ASN A 16 30.81 -57.12 0.32
C ASN A 16 29.54 -56.97 -0.56
N ASN A 17 29.56 -55.96 -1.45
CA ASN A 17 29.10 -55.91 -2.85
C ASN A 17 27.62 -55.76 -3.31
N ASN A 18 27.46 -54.62 -4.03
CA ASN A 18 27.02 -54.44 -5.43
C ASN A 18 25.60 -53.95 -5.77
N ASN A 19 25.58 -52.69 -6.22
CA ASN A 19 25.00 -52.11 -7.45
C ASN A 19 23.63 -52.60 -7.96
N VAL A 20 22.72 -51.66 -8.26
CA VAL A 20 22.41 -51.17 -9.63
C VAL A 20 21.23 -50.16 -9.59
N ASN A 21 21.37 -49.11 -10.40
CA ASN A 21 20.40 -48.13 -10.89
C ASN A 21 18.90 -48.52 -10.90
N ASN A 22 18.01 -47.54 -10.66
CA ASN A 22 16.94 -47.24 -11.62
C ASN A 22 16.20 -45.91 -11.38
N THR A 23 16.26 -45.08 -12.42
CA THR A 23 15.30 -44.05 -12.83
C THR A 23 13.86 -44.58 -12.93
N VAL A 24 12.86 -43.81 -12.49
CA VAL A 24 11.44 -44.04 -12.86
C VAL A 24 10.81 -42.81 -13.52
N LYS A 25 10.40 -43.07 -14.76
CA LYS A 25 9.68 -42.27 -15.75
C LYS A 25 8.30 -41.81 -15.26
N LYS A 26 7.93 -40.55 -15.53
CA LYS A 26 6.52 -40.11 -15.63
C LYS A 26 6.04 -40.29 -17.07
N SER A 27 4.94 -40.99 -17.23
CA SER A 27 4.35 -41.46 -18.48
C SER A 27 3.47 -40.41 -19.15
N LYS A 28 3.62 -40.31 -20.48
CA LYS A 28 2.72 -39.65 -21.43
C LYS A 28 1.43 -40.47 -21.57
N LYS A 29 0.27 -39.82 -21.66
CA LYS A 29 -0.95 -40.40 -22.27
C LYS A 29 -1.39 -39.53 -23.45
N SER A 30 -1.44 -40.16 -24.62
CA SER A 30 -1.96 -39.63 -25.88
C SER A 30 -3.25 -40.35 -26.27
N LYS A 31 -4.24 -39.55 -26.71
CA LYS A 31 -5.36 -39.77 -27.64
C LYS A 31 -5.76 -41.21 -28.03
N LYS A 32 -7.07 -41.48 -28.00
CA LYS A 32 -7.77 -42.23 -29.07
C LYS A 32 -9.25 -41.82 -29.20
N ALA A 33 -9.67 -41.80 -30.46
CA ALA A 33 -10.94 -41.34 -31.01
C ALA A 33 -12.13 -42.28 -30.76
N LYS A 34 -13.35 -41.77 -30.92
CA LYS A 34 -14.53 -42.53 -31.35
C LYS A 34 -15.38 -41.71 -32.31
N ALA A 35 -15.91 -42.43 -33.29
CA ALA A 35 -16.56 -41.97 -34.50
C ALA A 35 -18.07 -41.72 -34.35
N ASN A 36 -18.60 -41.02 -35.36
CA ASN A 36 -19.98 -40.63 -35.68
C ASN A 36 -20.89 -41.85 -36.05
N PRO A 37 -22.23 -41.73 -36.24
CA PRO A 37 -22.75 -41.22 -37.54
C PRO A 37 -24.17 -40.56 -37.62
N ASN A 38 -24.34 -39.80 -38.71
CA ASN A 38 -25.54 -39.51 -39.53
C ASN A 38 -26.73 -38.72 -38.90
N ASN A 39 -27.47 -37.82 -39.58
CA ASN A 39 -27.81 -37.70 -41.00
C ASN A 39 -28.46 -36.31 -41.27
N GLY A 40 -28.43 -35.76 -42.51
CA GLY A 40 -29.42 -34.73 -42.92
C GLY A 40 -29.08 -33.63 -43.94
N LYS A 41 -28.79 -34.01 -45.19
CA LYS A 41 -29.25 -33.42 -46.50
C LYS A 41 -29.11 -31.93 -46.91
N ASN A 42 -28.65 -31.83 -48.19
CA ASN A 42 -28.95 -30.90 -49.30
C ASN A 42 -28.36 -29.47 -49.24
N GLY A 43 -27.84 -28.87 -50.32
CA GLY A 43 -27.76 -29.20 -51.75
C GLY A 43 -26.82 -28.22 -52.47
N GLY A 44 -26.32 -28.59 -53.65
CA GLY A 44 -25.14 -28.00 -54.30
C GLY A 44 -25.31 -26.71 -55.12
N GLY A 45 -24.19 -26.27 -55.70
CA GLY A 45 -24.11 -25.18 -56.69
C GLY A 45 -22.68 -24.76 -57.00
N ASN A 46 -22.16 -25.21 -58.14
CA ASN A 46 -20.88 -24.82 -58.77
C ASN A 46 -20.79 -23.31 -59.07
N ASN A 47 -19.62 -22.68 -58.91
CA ASN A 47 -18.82 -22.10 -60.01
C ASN A 47 -17.62 -21.25 -59.56
N GLY A 48 -16.53 -21.38 -60.32
CA GLY A 48 -15.74 -20.24 -60.79
C GLY A 48 -14.61 -19.75 -59.90
N GLY A 49 -13.38 -20.13 -60.25
CA GLY A 49 -12.18 -19.50 -59.72
C GLY A 49 -12.04 -18.05 -60.19
N ASN A 50 -11.44 -17.21 -59.35
CA ASN A 50 -10.60 -16.12 -59.82
C ASN A 50 -9.54 -15.77 -58.78
N GLY A 51 -8.27 -15.79 -59.19
CA GLY A 51 -7.15 -15.34 -58.38
C GLY A 51 -7.20 -13.82 -58.21
N GLY A 52 -7.10 -13.37 -56.97
CA GLY A 52 -6.97 -11.96 -56.61
C GLY A 52 -6.30 -11.85 -55.25
N GLY A 53 -5.17 -11.14 -55.19
CA GLY A 53 -4.26 -11.11 -54.05
C GLY A 53 -4.92 -10.80 -52.70
N LYS A 54 -4.57 -11.62 -51.70
CA LYS A 54 -4.90 -11.33 -50.29
C LYS A 54 -4.13 -10.08 -49.84
N ARG A 55 -4.81 -8.93 -49.86
CA ARG A 55 -4.49 -7.81 -48.99
C ARG A 55 -4.64 -8.29 -47.53
N ASN A 56 -3.61 -8.07 -46.72
CA ASN A 56 -3.64 -8.33 -45.29
C ASN A 56 -4.72 -7.46 -44.64
N ASN A 57 -5.80 -8.08 -44.16
CA ASN A 57 -6.77 -7.42 -43.28
C ASN A 57 -6.07 -7.07 -41.96
N LEU A 58 -5.92 -5.77 -41.68
CA LEU A 58 -5.57 -5.24 -40.37
C LEU A 58 -6.76 -5.50 -39.42
N ASN A 59 -6.55 -6.34 -38.39
CA ASN A 59 -7.50 -6.47 -37.29
C ASN A 59 -7.51 -5.16 -36.48
N LEU A 60 -8.42 -4.24 -36.81
CA LEU A 60 -8.67 -3.03 -36.03
C LEU A 60 -9.35 -3.42 -34.70
N THR A 61 -8.90 -2.79 -33.61
CA THR A 61 -9.46 -3.02 -32.27
C THR A 61 -10.87 -2.39 -32.16
N PRO A 62 -11.85 -3.02 -31.50
CA PRO A 62 -13.16 -2.42 -31.30
C PRO A 62 -13.10 -1.13 -30.48
N LEU A 63 -13.81 -0.08 -30.93
CA LEU A 63 -13.87 1.24 -30.28
C LEU A 63 -14.24 1.21 -28.77
N PRO A 64 -15.15 0.33 -28.28
CA PRO A 64 -15.46 0.25 -26.85
C PRO A 64 -14.26 -0.17 -25.98
N GLU A 65 -13.42 -1.08 -26.49
CA GLU A 65 -12.22 -1.53 -25.78
C GLU A 65 -11.20 -0.39 -25.69
N ILE A 66 -11.01 0.39 -26.77
CA ILE A 66 -10.11 1.56 -26.82
C ILE A 66 -10.50 2.63 -25.79
N ILE A 67 -11.80 2.93 -25.67
CA ILE A 67 -12.31 3.90 -24.70
C ILE A 67 -12.02 3.44 -23.27
N GLU A 68 -12.14 2.14 -22.99
CA GLU A 68 -11.79 1.55 -21.69
C GLU A 68 -10.29 1.69 -21.38
N ILE A 69 -9.41 1.42 -22.37
CA ILE A 69 -7.95 1.61 -22.22
C ILE A 69 -7.62 3.07 -21.86
N MET A 70 -8.19 4.03 -22.60
CA MET A 70 -7.95 5.45 -22.37
C MET A 70 -8.38 5.86 -20.96
N ARG A 71 -9.59 5.45 -20.55
CA ARG A 71 -10.11 5.72 -19.22
C ARG A 71 -9.22 5.15 -18.12
N LEU A 72 -8.80 3.88 -18.24
CA LEU A 72 -7.91 3.24 -17.26
C LEU A 72 -6.54 3.94 -17.19
N GLN A 73 -5.94 4.30 -18.33
CA GLN A 73 -4.68 5.05 -18.33
C GLN A 73 -4.84 6.42 -17.67
N GLN A 74 -5.94 7.12 -17.91
CA GLN A 74 -6.21 8.42 -17.30
C GLN A 74 -6.43 8.31 -15.78
N GLU A 75 -7.22 7.33 -15.32
CA GLU A 75 -7.46 7.08 -13.91
C GLU A 75 -6.16 6.72 -13.16
N ILE A 76 -5.32 5.87 -13.75
CA ILE A 76 -4.01 5.52 -13.19
C ILE A 76 -3.10 6.75 -13.15
N ASN A 77 -3.08 7.57 -14.20
CA ASN A 77 -2.26 8.78 -14.25
C ASN A 77 -2.67 9.77 -13.13
N ILE A 78 -3.96 10.07 -12.99
CA ILE A 78 -4.49 10.94 -11.93
C ILE A 78 -4.13 10.37 -10.54
N LYS A 79 -4.29 9.06 -10.34
CA LYS A 79 -3.94 8.40 -9.09
C LYS A 79 -2.45 8.53 -8.77
N ASN A 80 -1.58 8.29 -9.74
CA ASN A 80 -0.13 8.30 -9.56
C ASN A 80 0.37 9.72 -9.25
N PHE A 81 -0.11 10.75 -9.96
CA PHE A 81 0.23 12.14 -9.65
C PHE A 81 -0.28 12.58 -8.27
N GLY A 82 -1.44 12.09 -7.85
CA GLY A 82 -2.03 12.37 -6.54
C GLY A 82 -1.60 11.43 -5.42
N SER A 83 -0.50 10.68 -5.54
CA SER A 83 -0.04 9.74 -4.51
C SER A 83 1.48 9.83 -4.26
N SER A 84 1.95 9.11 -3.25
CA SER A 84 3.38 8.91 -2.98
C SER A 84 4.15 8.24 -4.14
N GLU A 85 3.48 7.75 -5.19
CA GLU A 85 4.12 7.12 -6.35
C GLU A 85 5.06 8.07 -7.12
N LEU A 86 4.85 9.40 -7.05
CA LEU A 86 5.78 10.40 -7.63
C LEU A 86 7.14 10.45 -6.94
N THR A 87 7.27 9.96 -5.70
CA THR A 87 8.50 10.08 -4.89
C THR A 87 9.47 8.91 -5.03
N TYR A 88 9.07 7.83 -5.71
CA TYR A 88 10.00 6.75 -6.04
C TYR A 88 11.03 7.24 -7.05
N ASN A 89 12.29 6.86 -6.85
CA ASN A 89 13.42 7.35 -7.67
C ASN A 89 13.31 6.95 -9.16
N GLY A 90 12.62 5.86 -9.48
CA GLY A 90 12.43 5.39 -10.85
C GLY A 90 11.13 5.84 -11.49
N SER A 91 11.06 5.78 -12.83
CA SER A 91 9.90 6.20 -13.63
C SER A 91 8.83 5.11 -13.81
N ASP A 92 8.88 4.05 -13.00
CA ASP A 92 8.04 2.83 -13.12
C ASP A 92 6.53 3.13 -13.08
N ARG A 93 6.14 4.19 -12.39
CA ARG A 93 4.74 4.64 -12.23
C ARG A 93 4.40 5.85 -13.08
N LEU A 94 5.40 6.50 -13.67
CA LEU A 94 5.22 7.63 -14.57
C LEU A 94 4.91 7.17 -16.00
N VAL A 95 5.56 6.07 -16.43
CA VAL A 95 5.36 5.45 -17.74
C VAL A 95 4.99 3.98 -17.55
N PHE A 96 3.76 3.61 -17.93
CA PHE A 96 3.19 2.29 -17.68
C PHE A 96 2.35 1.78 -18.86
N ILE A 97 2.13 0.47 -18.91
CA ILE A 97 1.28 -0.19 -19.92
C ILE A 97 0.24 -1.05 -19.18
N VAL A 98 -1.03 -0.87 -19.52
CA VAL A 98 -2.18 -1.46 -18.80
C VAL A 98 -2.32 -2.97 -19.04
N TYR A 99 -2.10 -3.44 -20.27
CA TYR A 99 -2.25 -4.86 -20.65
C TYR A 99 -0.90 -5.55 -20.85
N LYS A 100 -0.58 -6.54 -20.02
CA LYS A 100 0.78 -7.12 -19.89
C LYS A 100 1.00 -8.49 -20.55
N GLU A 101 -0.07 -9.23 -20.89
CA GLU A 101 0.02 -10.68 -21.12
C GLU A 101 0.49 -11.12 -22.54
N PRO A 102 0.06 -10.53 -23.69
CA PRO A 102 0.47 -11.04 -25.01
C PRO A 102 1.77 -10.42 -25.57
N PHE A 103 2.26 -9.31 -24.99
CA PHE A 103 3.23 -8.41 -25.63
C PHE A 103 4.68 -8.52 -25.08
N LYS A 104 4.93 -9.49 -24.20
CA LYS A 104 6.14 -9.58 -23.37
C LYS A 104 7.43 -9.99 -24.10
N ASN A 105 7.34 -10.70 -25.23
CA ASN A 105 8.50 -11.30 -25.94
C ASN A 105 8.77 -10.68 -27.33
N ILE A 106 8.11 -9.57 -27.66
CA ILE A 106 8.20 -8.97 -29.00
C ILE A 106 9.51 -8.21 -29.17
N TRP A 107 10.04 -7.58 -28.12
CA TRP A 107 11.34 -6.90 -28.16
C TRP A 107 12.46 -7.86 -28.60
N LYS A 108 12.48 -9.11 -28.13
CA LYS A 108 13.45 -10.15 -28.54
C LYS A 108 13.44 -10.41 -30.04
N LYS A 109 12.24 -10.40 -30.65
CA LYS A 109 12.06 -10.61 -32.09
C LYS A 109 12.48 -9.39 -32.90
N ILE A 110 12.30 -8.18 -32.35
CA ILE A 110 12.65 -6.92 -33.02
C ILE A 110 14.16 -6.67 -32.98
N VAL A 111 14.83 -6.94 -31.86
CA VAL A 111 16.30 -6.78 -31.74
C VAL A 111 17.05 -7.65 -32.76
N ARG A 112 16.53 -8.87 -33.04
CA ARG A 112 17.11 -9.84 -33.98
C ARG A 112 16.84 -9.56 -35.48
N LYS A 113 16.04 -8.54 -35.83
CA LYS A 113 15.66 -8.25 -37.22
C LYS A 113 16.62 -7.26 -37.89
N ASN A 114 17.29 -7.63 -38.98
CA ASN A 114 18.34 -6.84 -39.64
C ASN A 114 17.88 -5.64 -40.52
N TYR A 115 16.65 -5.12 -40.37
CA TYR A 115 16.17 -3.97 -41.17
C TYR A 115 16.13 -2.65 -40.36
N PHE A 116 16.07 -1.51 -41.06
CA PHE A 116 15.96 -0.16 -40.47
C PHE A 116 14.62 0.03 -39.77
N TRP A 117 14.63 0.53 -38.54
CA TRP A 117 13.42 0.70 -37.76
C TRP A 117 12.52 1.79 -38.35
N ASN A 118 11.23 1.51 -38.45
CA ASN A 118 10.21 2.55 -38.62
C ASN A 118 9.68 2.97 -37.23
N GLN A 119 8.88 4.03 -37.20
CA GLN A 119 8.27 4.53 -35.96
C GLN A 119 7.52 3.43 -35.19
N ASN A 120 6.78 2.57 -35.90
CA ASN A 120 5.98 1.51 -35.31
C ASN A 120 6.84 0.40 -34.66
N ASP A 121 7.94 0.01 -35.30
CA ASP A 121 8.89 -0.97 -34.78
C ASP A 121 9.59 -0.43 -33.53
N ALA A 122 9.99 0.85 -33.53
CA ALA A 122 10.57 1.51 -32.36
C ALA A 122 9.56 1.57 -31.19
N ARG A 123 8.30 1.92 -31.47
CA ARG A 123 7.22 1.95 -30.47
C ARG A 123 6.98 0.56 -29.87
N ASN A 124 6.84 -0.46 -30.72
CA ASN A 124 6.59 -1.83 -30.28
C ASN A 124 7.76 -2.42 -29.50
N PHE A 125 9.00 -2.08 -29.88
CA PHE A 125 10.19 -2.43 -29.11
C PHE A 125 10.14 -1.84 -27.69
N VAL A 126 9.94 -0.52 -27.58
CA VAL A 126 9.93 0.18 -26.29
C VAL A 126 8.76 -0.27 -25.41
N SER A 127 7.55 -0.39 -25.97
CA SER A 127 6.38 -0.88 -25.23
C SER A 127 6.57 -2.31 -24.74
N SER A 128 7.15 -3.19 -25.56
CA SER A 128 7.44 -4.56 -25.17
C SER A 128 8.50 -4.63 -24.07
N ALA A 129 9.57 -3.83 -24.18
CA ALA A 129 10.62 -3.74 -23.16
C ALA A 129 10.11 -3.18 -21.83
N LEU A 130 9.21 -2.18 -21.85
CA LEU A 130 8.55 -1.65 -20.65
C LEU A 130 7.70 -2.72 -19.95
N VAL A 131 6.96 -3.55 -20.71
CA VAL A 131 6.19 -4.66 -20.13
C VAL A 131 7.11 -5.71 -19.49
N THR A 132 8.26 -6.01 -20.10
CA THR A 132 9.25 -6.93 -19.52
C THR A 132 9.90 -6.35 -18.27
N ALA A 133 10.26 -5.07 -18.28
CA ALA A 133 10.82 -4.37 -17.11
C ALA A 133 9.83 -4.28 -15.93
N ASP A 134 8.53 -4.42 -16.19
CA ASP A 134 7.46 -4.47 -15.18
C ASP A 134 7.23 -5.88 -14.59
N SER A 135 8.00 -6.89 -15.01
CA SER A 135 7.78 -8.27 -14.59
C SER A 135 8.31 -8.53 -13.17
N ARG A 136 7.68 -9.47 -12.45
CA ARG A 136 8.06 -9.82 -11.07
C ARG A 136 9.21 -10.82 -10.98
N THR A 137 9.78 -11.24 -12.10
CA THR A 137 10.76 -12.33 -12.19
C THR A 137 12.13 -11.76 -12.55
N GLY A 138 13.05 -11.76 -11.58
CA GLY A 138 14.39 -11.16 -11.72
C GLY A 138 15.18 -11.63 -12.96
N HIS A 139 15.08 -12.92 -13.31
CA HIS A 139 15.73 -13.49 -14.49
C HIS A 139 15.34 -12.81 -15.81
N GLU A 140 14.10 -12.34 -15.96
CA GLU A 140 13.66 -11.70 -17.21
C GLU A 140 14.17 -10.27 -17.34
N ILE A 141 14.36 -9.59 -16.20
CA ILE A 141 14.94 -8.24 -16.15
C ILE A 141 16.44 -8.33 -16.44
N GLU A 142 17.12 -9.31 -15.87
CA GLU A 142 18.54 -9.59 -16.14
C GLU A 142 18.77 -9.89 -17.63
N GLU A 143 17.93 -10.76 -18.24
CA GLU A 143 18.00 -11.06 -19.68
C GLU A 143 17.73 -9.82 -20.55
N LEU A 144 16.79 -8.94 -20.13
CA LEU A 144 16.52 -7.68 -20.83
C LEU A 144 17.74 -6.76 -20.78
N VAL A 145 18.36 -6.58 -19.61
CA VAL A 145 19.52 -5.71 -19.43
C VAL A 145 20.74 -6.24 -20.18
N GLU A 146 20.95 -7.55 -20.16
CA GLU A 146 22.02 -8.21 -20.93
C GLU A 146 21.87 -7.97 -22.43
N GLU A 147 20.69 -8.18 -22.99
CA GLU A 147 20.43 -7.97 -24.42
C GLU A 147 20.46 -6.49 -24.82
N LEU A 148 19.96 -5.58 -23.98
CA LEU A 148 20.02 -4.13 -24.21
C LEU A 148 21.46 -3.58 -24.15
N GLY A 149 22.27 -4.10 -23.24
CA GLY A 149 23.68 -3.73 -23.09
C GLY A 149 24.62 -4.41 -24.07
N ASN A 150 24.17 -5.46 -24.77
CA ASN A 150 25.00 -6.19 -25.73
C ASN A 150 25.43 -5.29 -26.91
N PRO A 151 26.75 -5.14 -27.17
CA PRO A 151 27.29 -4.31 -28.27
C PRO A 151 26.77 -4.69 -29.66
N GLU A 152 26.55 -5.98 -29.94
CA GLU A 152 26.19 -6.48 -31.27
C GLU A 152 24.67 -6.50 -31.51
N GLY A 153 23.88 -6.37 -30.45
CA GLY A 153 22.41 -6.45 -30.45
C GLY A 153 21.76 -5.14 -30.01
N GLY A 154 21.32 -5.09 -28.75
CA GLY A 154 20.49 -4.00 -28.23
C GLY A 154 21.17 -2.62 -28.23
N LEU A 155 22.48 -2.54 -27.99
CA LEU A 155 23.18 -1.25 -27.94
C LEU A 155 23.24 -0.58 -29.32
N LYS A 156 23.43 -1.38 -30.37
CA LYS A 156 23.36 -0.92 -31.77
C LYS A 156 21.97 -0.35 -32.07
N ARG A 157 20.92 -1.03 -31.60
CA ARG A 157 19.53 -0.59 -31.79
C ARG A 157 19.19 0.68 -31.02
N LEU A 158 19.64 0.81 -29.78
CA LEU A 158 19.50 2.05 -29.03
C LEU A 158 20.19 3.21 -29.76
N LYS A 159 21.38 3.00 -30.33
CA LYS A 159 22.07 4.00 -31.16
C LYS A 159 21.30 4.35 -32.43
N GLU A 160 20.65 3.39 -33.09
CA GLU A 160 19.79 3.63 -34.25
C GLU A 160 18.57 4.52 -33.90
N VAL A 161 17.96 4.31 -32.73
CA VAL A 161 16.86 5.18 -32.24
C VAL A 161 17.37 6.57 -31.85
N MET A 162 18.52 6.66 -31.18
CA MET A 162 19.10 7.95 -30.77
C MET A 162 19.57 8.80 -31.96
N ASN A 163 20.05 8.16 -33.04
CA ASN A 163 20.54 8.82 -34.25
C ASN A 163 19.49 8.87 -35.38
N PHE A 164 18.21 8.70 -35.05
CA PHE A 164 17.15 8.72 -36.05
C PHE A 164 17.06 10.09 -36.77
N LEU A 165 16.75 10.06 -38.06
CA LEU A 165 16.83 11.23 -38.96
C LEU A 165 15.95 12.41 -38.55
N SER A 166 14.79 12.17 -37.94
CA SER A 166 13.88 13.23 -37.51
C SER A 166 13.00 12.82 -36.32
N MET A 167 12.80 13.77 -35.40
CA MET A 167 11.93 13.65 -34.23
C MET A 167 10.92 14.81 -34.25
N SER A 168 9.64 14.53 -33.97
CA SER A 168 8.57 15.52 -33.95
C SER A 168 7.58 15.29 -32.81
N CYS A 169 6.96 16.37 -32.34
CA CYS A 169 5.80 16.34 -31.43
C CYS A 169 4.49 16.01 -32.16
N ASP A 170 4.47 16.20 -33.48
CA ASP A 170 3.31 15.99 -34.34
C ASP A 170 3.70 15.00 -35.46
N ALA A 171 4.25 13.84 -35.05
CA ALA A 171 4.76 12.82 -35.96
C ALA A 171 3.63 11.96 -36.55
N GLY A 172 2.49 11.90 -35.87
CA GLY A 172 1.36 11.06 -36.24
C GLY A 172 1.76 9.60 -36.44
N LEU A 173 1.20 8.97 -37.49
CA LEU A 173 1.50 7.58 -37.88
C LEU A 173 2.57 7.48 -38.98
N ASN A 174 3.39 8.53 -39.16
CA ASN A 174 4.42 8.54 -40.19
C ASN A 174 5.60 7.63 -39.81
N ASP A 175 5.85 6.62 -40.63
CA ASP A 175 6.90 5.62 -40.40
C ASP A 175 8.33 6.20 -40.41
N SER A 176 8.54 7.38 -41.00
CA SER A 176 9.84 8.04 -41.20
C SER A 176 10.22 9.10 -40.15
N VAL A 177 9.34 9.37 -39.17
CA VAL A 177 9.54 10.39 -38.11
C VAL A 177 9.27 9.75 -36.75
N LEU A 178 10.14 9.97 -35.76
CA LEU A 178 9.89 9.48 -34.40
C LEU A 178 9.00 10.42 -33.60
N SER A 179 7.94 9.87 -32.98
CA SER A 179 7.10 10.59 -32.03
C SER A 179 7.82 10.79 -30.70
N PHE A 180 7.91 12.05 -30.26
CA PHE A 180 8.47 12.39 -28.97
C PHE A 180 7.63 11.80 -27.81
N GLN A 181 6.30 11.91 -27.90
CA GLN A 181 5.37 11.48 -26.85
C GLN A 181 5.21 9.97 -26.75
N PHE A 182 5.17 9.27 -27.88
CA PHE A 182 4.78 7.85 -27.93
C PHE A 182 5.94 6.87 -28.12
N VAL A 183 7.15 7.36 -28.42
CA VAL A 183 8.34 6.52 -28.57
C VAL A 183 9.47 6.98 -27.65
N ILE A 184 9.83 8.26 -27.71
CA ILE A 184 11.00 8.77 -26.96
C ILE A 184 10.72 8.87 -25.48
N LEU A 185 9.60 9.46 -25.05
CA LEU A 185 9.25 9.52 -23.63
C LEU A 185 9.18 8.10 -23.01
N PRO A 186 8.50 7.11 -23.62
CA PRO A 186 8.55 5.73 -23.15
C PRO A 186 9.96 5.13 -23.08
N LEU A 187 10.85 5.48 -24.02
CA LEU A 187 12.25 5.03 -24.01
C LEU A 187 13.03 5.63 -22.84
N LEU A 188 12.88 6.93 -22.58
CA LEU A 188 13.50 7.59 -21.44
C LEU A 188 12.93 7.02 -20.12
N GLY A 189 11.62 6.73 -20.10
CA GLY A 189 10.94 6.05 -19.00
C GLY A 189 11.52 4.67 -18.72
N LEU A 190 11.80 3.88 -19.77
CA LEU A 190 12.45 2.58 -19.66
C LEU A 190 13.85 2.69 -19.03
N LEU A 191 14.69 3.60 -19.54
CA LEU A 191 16.06 3.80 -19.04
C LEU A 191 16.11 4.27 -17.56
N THR A 192 15.03 4.89 -17.08
CA THR A 192 14.92 5.41 -15.71
C THR A 192 14.10 4.50 -14.78
N ARG A 193 13.79 3.26 -15.20
CA ARG A 193 13.14 2.28 -14.32
C ARG A 193 14.07 1.71 -13.28
N THR A 194 13.56 1.49 -12.07
CA THR A 194 14.35 0.88 -10.98
C THR A 194 14.90 -0.49 -11.38
N ALA A 195 14.14 -1.27 -12.14
CA ALA A 195 14.57 -2.55 -12.68
C ALA A 195 15.88 -2.49 -13.50
N ILE A 196 16.12 -1.40 -14.22
CA ILE A 196 17.34 -1.20 -15.03
C ILE A 196 18.42 -0.47 -14.22
N THR A 197 18.06 0.60 -13.50
CA THR A 197 19.04 1.38 -12.73
C THR A 197 19.60 0.62 -11.53
N GLU A 198 18.82 -0.22 -10.86
CA GLU A 198 19.27 -1.00 -9.70
C GLU A 198 19.62 -2.45 -10.08
N CYS A 199 19.79 -2.75 -11.37
CA CYS A 199 20.17 -4.08 -11.84
C CYS A 199 21.58 -4.46 -11.38
N ILE A 200 21.76 -5.74 -11.00
CA ILE A 200 23.02 -6.31 -10.53
C ILE A 200 24.08 -6.34 -11.66
N LEU A 201 23.65 -6.37 -12.92
CA LEU A 201 24.52 -6.41 -14.10
C LEU A 201 25.12 -5.04 -14.45
N GLU A 202 25.95 -4.50 -13.57
CA GLU A 202 26.49 -3.12 -13.68
C GLU A 202 27.23 -2.83 -14.98
N THR A 203 27.95 -3.81 -15.55
CA THR A 203 28.71 -3.63 -16.80
C THR A 203 27.80 -3.28 -17.98
N TYR A 204 26.68 -3.99 -18.13
CA TYR A 204 25.73 -3.76 -19.21
C TYR A 204 24.96 -2.45 -19.00
N VAL A 205 24.56 -2.15 -17.75
CA VAL A 205 23.93 -0.88 -17.40
C VAL A 205 24.86 0.29 -17.71
N HIS A 206 26.14 0.19 -17.33
CA HIS A 206 27.15 1.21 -17.63
C HIS A 206 27.34 1.40 -19.15
N ALA A 207 27.32 0.33 -19.94
CA ALA A 207 27.41 0.41 -21.40
C ALA A 207 26.21 1.17 -22.01
N ILE A 208 24.99 0.93 -21.50
CA ILE A 208 23.77 1.62 -21.94
C ILE A 208 23.88 3.12 -21.65
N PHE A 209 24.19 3.52 -20.42
CA PHE A 209 24.29 4.94 -20.05
C PHE A 209 25.47 5.64 -20.75
N THR A 210 26.57 4.93 -20.99
CA THR A 210 27.69 5.46 -21.79
C THR A 210 27.29 5.74 -23.23
N ALA A 211 26.47 4.87 -23.84
CA ALA A 211 25.96 5.13 -25.19
C ALA A 211 24.99 6.31 -25.25
N VAL A 212 24.17 6.52 -24.21
CA VAL A 212 23.31 7.71 -24.10
C VAL A 212 24.16 8.96 -23.92
N TYR A 213 25.17 8.93 -23.05
CA TYR A 213 26.08 10.06 -22.81
C TYR A 213 26.92 10.43 -24.03
N ALA A 214 27.37 9.44 -24.82
CA ALA A 214 28.06 9.69 -26.08
C ALA A 214 27.20 10.47 -27.09
N ASN A 215 25.87 10.36 -27.00
CA ASN A 215 24.90 11.08 -27.84
C ASN A 215 24.24 12.24 -27.09
N LEU A 216 24.82 12.76 -26.00
CA LEU A 216 24.21 13.81 -25.18
C LEU A 216 23.87 15.07 -25.99
N ASP A 217 24.75 15.52 -26.89
CA ASP A 217 24.50 16.72 -27.71
C ASP A 217 23.49 16.45 -28.83
N SER A 218 23.69 15.39 -29.62
CA SER A 218 22.82 15.08 -30.77
C SER A 218 21.42 14.69 -30.35
N PHE A 219 21.29 13.82 -29.34
CA PHE A 219 20.02 13.25 -28.93
C PHE A 219 19.32 14.09 -27.85
N ILE A 220 19.98 14.38 -26.72
CA ILE A 220 19.30 15.08 -25.61
C ILE A 220 19.19 16.58 -25.89
N ASN A 221 20.31 17.26 -26.15
CA ASN A 221 20.32 18.72 -26.32
C ASN A 221 19.58 19.18 -27.59
N ARG A 222 19.90 18.63 -28.77
CA ARG A 222 19.32 19.12 -30.04
C ARG A 222 17.92 18.60 -30.34
N ASN A 223 17.61 17.37 -29.93
CA ASN A 223 16.32 16.75 -30.22
C ASN A 223 15.36 16.81 -29.02
N VAL A 224 15.67 16.14 -27.91
CA VAL A 224 14.76 16.03 -26.75
C VAL A 224 14.41 17.39 -26.15
N MET A 225 15.40 18.25 -25.88
CA MET A 225 15.15 19.56 -25.28
C MET A 225 14.37 20.51 -26.22
N LYS A 226 14.64 20.45 -27.53
CA LYS A 226 13.89 21.22 -28.53
C LYS A 226 12.43 20.79 -28.64
N MET A 227 12.17 19.49 -28.55
CA MET A 227 10.79 18.97 -28.53
C MET A 227 10.09 19.35 -27.23
N LEU A 228 10.77 19.25 -26.08
CA LEU A 228 10.24 19.70 -24.80
C LEU A 228 9.89 21.21 -24.83
N GLU A 229 10.75 22.05 -25.40
CA GLU A 229 10.49 23.48 -25.55
C GLU A 229 9.23 23.74 -26.40
N THR A 230 9.08 23.04 -27.52
CA THR A 230 7.86 23.10 -28.35
C THR A 230 6.60 22.73 -27.55
N LEU A 231 6.66 21.66 -26.75
CA LEU A 231 5.54 21.21 -25.92
C LEU A 231 5.17 22.23 -24.82
N VAL A 232 6.18 22.84 -24.18
CA VAL A 232 6.01 23.85 -23.13
C VAL A 232 5.41 25.13 -23.70
N GLN A 233 5.90 25.60 -24.85
CA GLN A 233 5.39 26.81 -25.50
C GLN A 233 3.91 26.66 -25.89
N ARG A 234 3.50 25.48 -26.36
CA ARG A 234 2.10 25.20 -26.73
C ARG A 234 1.20 24.76 -25.56
N ASN A 235 1.77 24.56 -24.35
CA ASN A 235 1.08 24.04 -23.17
C ASN A 235 0.20 22.80 -23.44
N SER A 236 0.65 21.91 -24.33
CA SER A 236 -0.13 20.73 -24.73
C SER A 236 0.76 19.57 -25.14
N VAL A 237 0.40 18.38 -24.66
CA VAL A 237 1.05 17.10 -24.99
C VAL A 237 0.44 16.40 -26.20
N LYS A 238 -0.71 16.87 -26.71
CA LYS A 238 -1.45 16.21 -27.80
C LYS A 238 -0.66 16.25 -29.12
N ASP A 239 -0.71 15.15 -29.87
CA ASP A 239 -0.25 15.13 -31.26
C ASP A 239 -1.38 15.69 -32.14
N ASN A 240 -1.09 16.71 -32.95
CA ASN A 240 -2.10 17.35 -33.80
C ASN A 240 -2.41 16.58 -35.09
N GLN A 241 -1.61 15.57 -35.44
CA GLN A 241 -1.76 14.81 -36.68
C GLN A 241 -2.53 13.49 -36.49
N VAL A 242 -2.68 13.02 -35.25
CA VAL A 242 -3.33 11.73 -34.95
C VAL A 242 -4.15 11.82 -33.67
N SER A 243 -5.37 11.28 -33.72
CA SER A 243 -6.22 11.12 -32.54
C SER A 243 -5.77 9.95 -31.66
N MET A 244 -6.06 10.02 -30.36
CA MET A 244 -5.68 8.97 -29.40
C MET A 244 -6.36 7.63 -29.73
N GLU A 245 -7.58 7.71 -30.24
CA GLU A 245 -8.41 6.59 -30.67
C GLU A 245 -7.80 5.89 -31.89
N GLU A 246 -7.31 6.66 -32.86
CA GLU A 246 -6.64 6.13 -34.06
C GLU A 246 -5.28 5.51 -33.74
N LEU A 247 -4.53 6.11 -32.80
CA LEU A 247 -3.27 5.56 -32.30
C LEU A 247 -3.47 4.18 -31.63
N LEU A 248 -4.44 4.09 -30.71
CA LEU A 248 -4.73 2.85 -29.98
C LEU A 248 -5.42 1.79 -30.85
N SER A 249 -6.13 2.21 -31.90
CA SER A 249 -6.68 1.29 -32.91
C SER A 249 -5.58 0.49 -33.61
N ARG A 250 -4.43 1.13 -33.86
CA ARG A 250 -3.27 0.53 -34.52
C ARG A 250 -2.32 -0.14 -33.52
N ASP A 251 -2.06 0.49 -32.37
CA ASP A 251 -1.13 0.01 -31.33
C ASP A 251 -1.72 0.09 -29.91
N ARG A 252 -2.36 -1.01 -29.48
CA ARG A 252 -3.02 -1.13 -28.17
C ARG A 252 -2.12 -0.97 -26.93
N TYR A 253 -0.81 -1.14 -27.09
CA TYR A 253 0.16 -1.12 -25.99
C TYR A 253 0.93 0.21 -25.90
N SER A 254 0.39 1.26 -26.51
CA SER A 254 0.97 2.60 -26.46
C SER A 254 0.65 3.29 -25.14
N PHE A 255 1.67 3.89 -24.52
CA PHE A 255 1.51 4.75 -23.36
C PHE A 255 1.07 6.15 -23.79
N ILE A 256 0.13 6.74 -23.05
CA ILE A 256 -0.41 8.08 -23.32
C ILE A 256 0.04 9.05 -22.21
N PRO A 257 0.86 10.07 -22.53
CA PRO A 257 1.15 11.12 -21.58
C PRO A 257 -0.01 12.11 -21.48
N TYR A 258 -0.59 12.25 -20.29
CA TYR A 258 -1.66 13.22 -20.00
C TYR A 258 -1.14 14.55 -19.41
N SER A 259 0.12 14.59 -18.98
CA SER A 259 0.71 15.78 -18.33
C SER A 259 2.12 16.05 -18.84
N LEU A 260 2.45 17.33 -19.03
CA LEU A 260 3.82 17.77 -19.32
C LEU A 260 4.77 17.47 -18.16
N GLY A 261 4.24 17.37 -16.93
CA GLY A 261 5.03 17.03 -15.74
C GLY A 261 5.75 15.68 -15.84
N THR A 262 5.16 14.70 -16.56
CA THR A 262 5.79 13.40 -16.81
C THR A 262 7.11 13.55 -17.57
N PHE A 263 7.18 14.44 -18.56
CA PHE A 263 8.40 14.68 -19.34
C PHE A 263 9.50 15.27 -18.47
N PHE A 264 9.17 16.28 -17.65
CA PHE A 264 10.13 16.91 -16.75
C PHE A 264 10.73 15.90 -15.77
N LEU A 265 9.92 15.12 -15.07
CA LEU A 265 10.42 14.14 -14.09
C LEU A 265 11.30 13.06 -14.75
N VAL A 266 10.86 12.49 -15.87
CA VAL A 266 11.63 11.45 -16.56
C VAL A 266 12.98 11.98 -17.05
N ILE A 267 13.02 13.20 -17.60
CA ILE A 267 14.27 13.83 -18.08
C ILE A 267 15.19 14.16 -16.88
N VAL A 268 14.69 14.78 -15.82
CA VAL A 268 15.50 15.09 -14.62
C VAL A 268 16.10 13.82 -14.03
N ARG A 269 15.32 12.74 -13.92
CA ARG A 269 15.79 11.44 -13.41
C ARG A 269 16.86 10.82 -14.30
N LEU A 270 16.70 10.89 -15.61
CA LEU A 270 17.69 10.40 -16.56
C LEU A 270 19.03 11.15 -16.42
N LEU A 271 18.97 12.49 -16.37
CA LEU A 271 20.17 13.32 -16.23
C LEU A 271 20.86 13.08 -14.88
N THR A 272 20.08 12.95 -13.81
CA THR A 272 20.58 12.59 -12.48
C THR A 272 21.28 11.24 -12.48
N GLU A 273 20.72 10.25 -13.17
CA GLU A 273 21.31 8.91 -13.27
C GLU A 273 22.60 8.89 -14.12
N ILE A 274 22.66 9.68 -15.20
CA ILE A 274 23.89 9.90 -15.97
C ILE A 274 24.97 10.54 -15.10
N LEU A 275 24.64 11.60 -14.35
CA LEU A 275 25.55 12.28 -13.43
C LEU A 275 26.03 11.36 -12.29
N ARG A 276 25.18 10.45 -11.82
CA ARG A 276 25.52 9.47 -10.79
C ARG A 276 26.55 8.45 -11.26
N ARG A 277 26.49 8.05 -12.54
CA ARG A 277 27.32 6.97 -13.11
C ARG A 277 28.57 7.45 -13.83
N ILE A 278 28.52 8.61 -14.47
CA ILE A 278 29.58 9.14 -15.33
C ILE A 278 30.14 10.42 -14.69
N ARG A 279 31.35 10.32 -14.12
CA ARG A 279 31.97 11.45 -13.41
C ARG A 279 32.27 12.62 -14.33
N GLU A 280 32.63 12.33 -15.58
CA GLU A 280 32.93 13.32 -16.62
C GLU A 280 31.70 14.16 -17.01
N ALA A 281 30.48 13.68 -16.75
CA ALA A 281 29.27 14.41 -17.06
C ALA A 281 29.14 15.70 -16.23
N SER A 282 29.69 15.72 -15.01
CA SER A 282 29.66 16.89 -14.11
C SER A 282 30.41 18.11 -14.66
N VAL A 283 31.45 17.88 -15.46
CA VAL A 283 32.29 18.94 -16.07
C VAL A 283 31.92 19.24 -17.52
N ASN A 284 30.96 18.51 -18.09
CA ASN A 284 30.59 18.63 -19.50
C ASN A 284 29.74 19.88 -19.75
N LYS A 285 30.23 20.80 -20.59
CA LYS A 285 29.54 22.05 -20.94
C LYS A 285 28.13 21.83 -21.53
N THR A 286 27.94 20.77 -22.32
CA THR A 286 26.63 20.43 -22.89
C THR A 286 25.65 19.96 -21.81
N MET A 287 26.12 19.22 -20.80
CA MET A 287 25.30 18.81 -19.66
C MET A 287 24.82 20.04 -18.87
N HIS A 288 25.73 20.97 -18.55
CA HIS A 288 25.40 22.24 -17.90
C HIS A 288 24.37 23.04 -18.70
N LYS A 289 24.54 23.11 -20.02
CA LYS A 289 23.57 23.78 -20.91
C LYS A 289 22.18 23.14 -20.84
N ILE A 290 22.10 21.81 -20.95
CA ILE A 290 20.83 21.07 -20.87
C ILE A 290 20.12 21.35 -19.54
N VAL A 291 20.85 21.31 -18.42
CA VAL A 291 20.26 21.57 -17.10
C VAL A 291 19.78 23.01 -16.96
N CYS A 292 20.54 24.00 -17.46
CA CYS A 292 20.09 25.40 -17.49
C CYS A 292 18.83 25.59 -18.34
N ASP A 293 18.79 24.99 -19.53
CA ASP A 293 17.60 25.04 -20.40
C ASP A 293 16.40 24.35 -19.75
N LEU A 294 16.61 23.24 -19.04
CA LEU A 294 15.55 22.52 -18.33
C LEU A 294 14.97 23.35 -17.16
N GLN A 295 15.81 24.05 -16.41
CA GLN A 295 15.38 24.98 -15.35
C GLN A 295 14.59 26.16 -15.93
N ARG A 296 15.04 26.73 -17.05
CA ARG A 296 14.34 27.79 -17.78
C ARG A 296 12.95 27.31 -18.20
N LEU A 297 12.86 26.15 -18.86
CA LEU A 297 11.59 25.58 -19.32
C LEU A 297 10.64 25.25 -18.16
N LYS A 298 11.17 24.73 -17.05
CA LYS A 298 10.39 24.45 -15.83
C LYS A 298 9.78 25.72 -15.25
N THR A 299 10.52 26.83 -15.24
CA THR A 299 10.00 28.13 -14.77
C THR A 299 8.89 28.65 -15.67
N ILE A 300 9.07 28.56 -16.99
CA ILE A 300 8.05 28.95 -17.98
C ILE A 300 6.78 28.11 -17.80
N TYR A 301 6.92 26.80 -17.66
CA TYR A 301 5.81 25.88 -17.44
C TYR A 301 5.07 26.11 -16.11
N GLN A 302 5.81 26.39 -15.04
CA GLN A 302 5.22 26.70 -13.73
C GLN A 302 4.39 27.98 -13.79
N GLN A 303 4.89 29.02 -14.47
CA GLN A 303 4.17 30.28 -14.68
C GLN A 303 2.94 30.10 -15.58
N SER A 304 3.06 29.34 -16.67
CA SER A 304 1.94 29.10 -17.59
C SER A 304 0.79 28.38 -16.89
N ILE A 305 1.06 27.33 -16.13
CA ILE A 305 0.04 26.58 -15.38
C ILE A 305 -0.62 27.40 -14.27
N GLN A 306 0.11 28.32 -13.64
CA GLN A 306 -0.46 29.24 -12.64
C GLN A 306 -1.45 30.24 -13.26
N SER A 307 -1.23 30.63 -14.52
CA SER A 307 -2.09 31.58 -15.24
C SER A 307 -3.34 30.96 -15.90
N ILE A 308 -3.38 29.62 -16.06
CA ILE A 308 -4.49 28.91 -16.66
C ILE A 308 -5.62 28.74 -15.62
N GLY A 309 -6.77 29.37 -15.87
CA GLY A 309 -7.99 29.18 -15.07
C GLY A 309 -8.53 27.74 -15.19
N PRO A 310 -9.37 27.28 -14.23
CA PRO A 310 -9.90 25.93 -14.25
C PRO A 310 -10.84 25.73 -15.45
N GLN A 311 -10.32 25.14 -16.52
CA GLN A 311 -11.11 24.53 -17.58
C GLN A 311 -10.92 23.00 -17.52
N GLN A 312 -11.88 22.24 -18.06
CA GLN A 312 -11.86 20.78 -18.07
C GLN A 312 -10.74 20.23 -18.97
N PHE A 313 -9.48 20.35 -18.54
CA PHE A 313 -8.33 19.72 -19.19
C PHE A 313 -8.17 18.29 -18.69
N SER A 314 -7.60 17.40 -19.49
CA SER A 314 -7.28 16.03 -19.06
C SER A 314 -6.02 15.97 -18.17
N ASP A 315 -5.32 17.09 -17.96
CA ASP A 315 -4.06 17.15 -17.19
C ASP A 315 -4.33 17.22 -15.67
N PRO A 316 -3.84 16.26 -14.87
CA PRO A 316 -4.03 16.25 -13.42
C PRO A 316 -3.41 17.48 -12.72
N LEU A 317 -2.36 18.08 -13.28
CA LEU A 317 -1.69 19.24 -12.68
C LEU A 317 -2.45 20.54 -12.89
N ILE A 318 -3.32 20.61 -13.90
CA ILE A 318 -4.13 21.82 -14.14
C ILE A 318 -5.36 21.82 -13.22
N ASN A 319 -5.99 20.66 -13.01
CA ASN A 319 -7.27 20.59 -12.32
C ASN A 319 -7.19 20.60 -10.78
N ASN A 320 -6.05 20.23 -10.19
CA ASN A 320 -5.91 20.11 -8.74
C ASN A 320 -4.68 20.89 -8.22
N LEU A 321 -4.95 21.94 -7.42
CA LEU A 321 -3.91 22.82 -6.86
C LEU A 321 -2.94 22.07 -5.94
N GLU A 322 -3.45 21.20 -5.08
CA GLU A 322 -2.64 20.47 -4.08
C GLU A 322 -1.69 19.47 -4.77
N THR A 323 -2.17 18.79 -5.81
CA THR A 323 -1.38 17.88 -6.65
C THR A 323 -0.31 18.64 -7.42
N ARG A 324 -0.64 19.85 -7.91
CA ARG A 324 0.28 20.74 -8.60
C ARG A 324 1.42 21.22 -7.70
N GLU A 325 1.10 21.72 -6.51
CA GLU A 325 2.10 22.17 -5.53
C GLU A 325 3.04 21.02 -5.14
N TYR A 326 2.47 19.84 -4.87
CA TYR A 326 3.24 18.65 -4.56
C TYR A 326 4.18 18.22 -5.69
N PHE A 327 3.69 18.20 -6.94
CA PHE A 327 4.50 17.89 -8.10
C PHE A 327 5.71 18.83 -8.23
N PHE A 328 5.48 20.15 -8.16
CA PHE A 328 6.59 21.12 -8.29
C PHE A 328 7.56 21.04 -7.12
N MET A 329 7.09 20.73 -5.91
CA MET A 329 7.97 20.48 -4.76
C MET A 329 8.89 19.27 -5.00
N ILE A 330 8.38 18.17 -5.57
CA ILE A 330 9.20 17.00 -5.93
C ILE A 330 10.17 17.36 -7.05
N LEU A 331 9.68 18.00 -8.12
CA LEU A 331 10.49 18.35 -9.27
C LEU A 331 11.65 19.29 -8.88
N GLU A 332 11.38 20.29 -8.04
CA GLU A 332 12.40 21.19 -7.50
C GLU A 332 13.46 20.41 -6.74
N LYS A 333 13.05 19.50 -5.84
CA LYS A 333 13.98 18.67 -5.07
C LYS A 333 14.87 17.81 -5.96
N ASP A 334 14.29 17.15 -6.97
CA ASP A 334 15.06 16.31 -7.90
C ASP A 334 16.04 17.19 -8.71
N MET A 335 15.64 18.39 -9.14
CA MET A 335 16.51 19.36 -9.79
C MET A 335 17.62 19.88 -8.88
N GLU A 336 17.32 20.20 -7.61
CA GLU A 336 18.33 20.60 -6.62
C GLU A 336 19.37 19.51 -6.39
N SER A 337 18.92 18.24 -6.30
CA SER A 337 19.83 17.09 -6.18
C SER A 337 20.73 16.98 -7.40
N MET A 338 20.16 17.13 -8.61
CA MET A 338 20.91 17.12 -9.86
C MET A 338 21.94 18.27 -9.93
N ASN A 339 21.56 19.49 -9.56
CA ASN A 339 22.43 20.65 -9.53
C ASN A 339 23.61 20.47 -8.57
N LYS A 340 23.37 19.92 -7.37
CA LYS A 340 24.44 19.60 -6.41
C LYS A 340 25.48 18.64 -6.98
N MET A 341 25.08 17.73 -7.87
CA MET A 341 26.01 16.80 -8.55
C MET A 341 26.80 17.47 -9.69
N LEU A 342 26.36 18.62 -10.18
CA LEU A 342 27.12 19.45 -11.12
C LEU A 342 28.12 20.35 -10.39
N ASP A 343 27.76 20.85 -9.21
CA ASP A 343 28.53 21.81 -8.43
C ASP A 343 29.66 21.16 -7.58
N THR A 344 30.20 20.00 -7.99
CA THR A 344 31.12 19.15 -7.22
C THR A 344 32.54 19.74 -6.99
N SER A 345 32.62 20.98 -6.56
CA SER A 345 33.83 21.63 -6.04
C SER A 345 33.88 21.69 -4.51
N ASN A 346 32.82 21.32 -3.76
CA ASN A 346 32.90 21.08 -2.31
C ASN A 346 31.74 20.18 -1.82
N GLU A 347 32.01 19.36 -0.79
CA GLU A 347 31.09 18.45 -0.09
C GLU A 347 30.96 17.01 -0.61
N LYS A 348 31.99 16.20 -0.33
CA LYS A 348 31.82 14.76 -0.13
C LYS A 348 31.16 14.51 1.23
N ASN A 349 29.86 14.25 1.25
CA ASN A 349 29.13 13.31 2.15
C ASN A 349 27.66 13.76 2.35
N SER A 350 26.72 13.25 1.54
CA SER A 350 25.28 13.26 1.88
C SER A 350 24.39 12.25 1.12
N ASN A 351 24.96 11.18 0.55
CA ASN A 351 24.15 10.22 -0.23
C ASN A 351 23.23 9.31 0.62
N SER A 352 23.38 9.30 1.94
CA SER A 352 22.55 8.48 2.85
C SER A 352 21.26 9.17 3.32
N ASN A 353 21.10 10.48 3.11
CA ASN A 353 19.96 11.27 3.61
C ASN A 353 18.82 11.46 2.59
N SER A 354 19.04 11.18 1.31
CA SER A 354 18.04 11.41 0.25
C SER A 354 16.85 10.44 0.35
N TYR A 355 17.12 9.15 0.60
CA TYR A 355 16.10 8.10 0.72
C TYR A 355 15.18 8.29 1.94
N LEU A 356 15.76 8.60 3.10
CA LEU A 356 15.01 8.89 4.33
C LEU A 356 14.11 10.12 4.15
N ARG A 357 14.64 11.18 3.52
CA ARG A 357 13.90 12.42 3.27
C ARG A 357 12.83 12.28 2.17
N SER A 358 13.04 11.42 1.17
CA SER A 358 11.98 11.07 0.20
C SER A 358 10.83 10.36 0.91
N ARG A 359 11.12 9.34 1.74
CA ARG A 359 10.10 8.61 2.50
C ARG A 359 9.31 9.50 3.45
N GLU A 360 9.99 10.44 4.14
CA GLU A 360 9.33 11.44 4.98
C GLU A 360 8.36 12.34 4.20
N LEU A 361 8.71 12.75 2.99
CA LEU A 361 7.85 13.59 2.14
C LEU A 361 6.64 12.81 1.61
N SER A 362 6.83 11.55 1.20
CA SER A 362 5.75 10.65 0.79
C SER A 362 4.73 10.48 1.91
N SER A 363 5.22 10.17 3.11
CA SER A 363 4.38 10.01 4.29
C SER A 363 3.65 11.32 4.63
N LYS A 364 4.33 12.47 4.58
CA LYS A 364 3.68 13.77 4.82
C LYS A 364 2.57 14.06 3.82
N PHE A 365 2.78 13.77 2.54
CA PHE A 365 1.75 14.01 1.51
C PHE A 365 0.54 13.10 1.68
N ASP A 366 0.75 11.80 1.91
CA ASP A 366 -0.35 10.87 2.18
C ASP A 366 -1.13 11.30 3.44
N ILE A 367 -0.43 11.79 4.47
CA ILE A 367 -1.04 12.38 5.68
C ILE A 367 -1.87 13.62 5.32
N ILE A 368 -1.34 14.55 4.52
CA ILE A 368 -2.05 15.79 4.13
C ILE A 368 -3.33 15.46 3.33
N LYS A 369 -3.24 14.55 2.37
CA LYS A 369 -4.35 14.22 1.48
C LYS A 369 -5.48 13.48 2.22
N SER A 370 -5.11 12.59 3.14
CA SER A 370 -6.08 11.87 3.98
C SER A 370 -6.45 12.64 5.25
N PHE A 371 -5.99 13.89 5.40
CA PHE A 371 -6.13 14.64 6.64
C PHE A 371 -7.57 15.06 6.88
N ASP A 372 -8.19 14.36 7.82
CA ASP A 372 -9.60 14.51 8.13
C ASP A 372 -9.75 14.83 9.62
N LEU A 373 -10.14 16.07 9.93
CA LEU A 373 -10.11 16.60 11.30
C LEU A 373 -11.07 15.88 12.28
N PRO A 374 -10.84 15.98 13.60
CA PRO A 374 -11.70 15.33 14.59
C PRO A 374 -13.04 16.06 14.80
N GLY A 375 -14.08 15.31 15.12
CA GLY A 375 -15.41 15.80 15.48
C GLY A 375 -16.02 16.77 14.49
N GLU A 376 -16.52 17.89 15.00
CA GLU A 376 -17.21 18.94 14.22
C GLU A 376 -16.30 19.66 13.21
N LEU A 377 -14.97 19.55 13.35
CA LEU A 377 -14.03 20.14 12.40
C LEU A 377 -13.90 19.33 11.10
N SER A 378 -14.41 18.09 11.08
CA SER A 378 -14.38 17.26 9.88
C SER A 378 -15.39 17.77 8.84
N LYS A 379 -15.01 17.74 7.57
CA LYS A 379 -15.87 18.14 6.44
C LYS A 379 -17.09 17.23 6.25
N VAL A 380 -17.01 15.99 6.73
CA VAL A 380 -18.06 14.96 6.60
C VAL A 380 -18.91 14.87 7.88
N GLY A 381 -18.64 15.71 8.87
CA GLY A 381 -19.28 15.66 10.19
C GLY A 381 -18.65 14.65 11.15
N VAL A 382 -19.28 14.50 12.31
CA VAL A 382 -18.79 13.66 13.43
C VAL A 382 -18.80 12.17 13.05
N ARG A 383 -17.73 11.43 13.35
CA ARG A 383 -17.62 9.99 12.99
C ARG A 383 -18.48 9.07 13.84
N HIS A 384 -18.52 9.32 15.14
CA HIS A 384 -19.22 8.53 16.15
C HIS A 384 -19.46 9.36 17.41
N ASP A 385 -20.23 8.84 18.35
CA ASP A 385 -20.61 9.45 19.65
C ASP A 385 -19.44 9.84 20.57
N ASN A 386 -18.23 9.39 20.25
CA ASN A 386 -17.00 9.65 20.99
C ASN A 386 -15.93 10.44 20.19
N ASP A 387 -16.31 11.00 19.03
CA ASP A 387 -15.42 11.79 18.17
C ASP A 387 -15.49 13.29 18.53
N TYR A 388 -14.72 13.70 19.54
CA TYR A 388 -14.66 15.09 20.00
C TYR A 388 -13.36 15.79 19.58
N VAL A 389 -13.44 17.11 19.36
CA VAL A 389 -12.26 17.96 19.09
C VAL A 389 -11.33 18.01 20.30
N LYS A 390 -11.88 18.17 21.51
CA LYS A 390 -11.10 18.26 22.76
C LYS A 390 -10.94 16.88 23.38
N ILE A 391 -9.69 16.45 23.61
CA ILE A 391 -9.39 15.14 24.24
C ILE A 391 -10.02 14.94 25.62
N ARG A 392 -10.28 16.04 26.35
CA ARG A 392 -10.94 16.02 27.67
C ARG A 392 -12.36 15.47 27.64
N ASN A 393 -13.02 15.54 26.50
CA ASN A 393 -14.39 15.08 26.32
C ASN A 393 -14.45 13.63 25.81
N ILE A 394 -13.33 13.08 25.35
CA ILE A 394 -13.27 11.72 24.79
C ILE A 394 -13.31 10.71 25.95
N SER A 395 -14.27 9.79 25.91
CA SER A 395 -14.31 8.67 26.85
C SER A 395 -13.09 7.77 26.66
N LEU A 396 -12.41 7.42 27.76
CA LEU A 396 -11.30 6.47 27.73
C LEU A 396 -11.76 5.07 27.32
N LEU A 397 -12.94 4.67 27.78
CA LEU A 397 -13.55 3.40 27.42
C LEU A 397 -14.25 3.52 26.06
N PRO A 398 -14.21 2.47 25.23
CA PRO A 398 -14.84 2.49 23.92
C PRO A 398 -16.36 2.66 24.03
N THR A 399 -16.94 3.23 22.98
CA THR A 399 -18.39 3.27 22.78
C THR A 399 -18.80 2.30 21.68
N ARG A 400 -20.09 1.97 21.64
CA ARG A 400 -20.65 1.18 20.55
C ARG A 400 -20.45 1.88 19.19
N GLY A 401 -20.71 3.18 19.13
CA GLY A 401 -20.60 3.96 17.90
C GLY A 401 -19.19 3.94 17.33
N GLU A 402 -18.18 3.99 18.20
CA GLU A 402 -16.77 3.93 17.83
C GLU A 402 -16.35 2.56 17.27
N ILE A 403 -16.76 1.47 17.93
CA ILE A 403 -16.39 0.10 17.53
C ILE A 403 -17.02 -0.32 16.19
N LEU A 404 -18.23 0.18 15.91
CA LEU A 404 -18.95 -0.11 14.68
C LEU A 404 -18.71 0.93 13.59
N CYS A 405 -17.90 1.97 13.84
CA CYS A 405 -17.62 3.00 12.85
C CYS A 405 -16.75 2.44 11.71
N ASN A 406 -17.21 2.60 10.47
CA ASN A 406 -16.45 2.21 9.28
C ASN A 406 -15.43 3.28 8.86
N ARG A 407 -15.54 4.50 9.39
CA ARG A 407 -14.63 5.61 9.05
C ARG A 407 -13.39 5.53 9.94
N GLN A 408 -12.22 5.71 9.34
CA GLN A 408 -10.96 5.69 10.07
C GLN A 408 -10.91 6.81 11.13
N PRO A 409 -10.36 6.52 12.33
CA PRO A 409 -10.25 7.52 13.38
C PRO A 409 -9.28 8.63 12.97
N PHE A 410 -9.44 9.81 13.56
CA PHE A 410 -8.48 10.89 13.38
C PHE A 410 -7.17 10.56 14.12
N LEU A 411 -6.12 10.26 13.35
CA LEU A 411 -4.77 9.97 13.87
C LEU A 411 -3.81 11.11 13.50
N PRO A 412 -3.44 11.98 14.48
CA PRO A 412 -2.46 13.02 14.24
C PRO A 412 -1.08 12.41 14.00
N SER A 413 -0.31 12.97 13.08
CA SER A 413 1.05 12.52 12.83
C SER A 413 2.03 13.15 13.83
N PRO A 414 2.95 12.36 14.42
CA PRO A 414 4.02 12.90 15.25
C PRO A 414 5.12 13.59 14.42
N VAL A 415 5.08 13.46 13.08
CA VAL A 415 6.11 13.99 12.19
C VAL A 415 6.01 15.52 12.11
N PHE A 416 7.15 16.18 12.27
CA PHE A 416 7.25 17.63 12.18
C PHE A 416 6.79 18.18 10.82
N GLY A 417 6.03 19.27 10.82
CA GLY A 417 5.51 19.89 9.58
C GLY A 417 4.20 19.30 9.06
N THR A 418 3.63 18.30 9.74
CA THR A 418 2.33 17.73 9.36
C THR A 418 1.16 18.62 9.81
N PRO A 419 0.01 18.58 9.09
CA PRO A 419 -1.18 19.33 9.47
C PRO A 419 -1.69 18.92 10.87
N HIS A 420 -2.20 19.90 11.60
CA HIS A 420 -2.87 19.72 12.88
C HIS A 420 -3.79 20.91 13.15
N PHE A 421 -4.92 20.70 13.83
CA PHE A 421 -5.86 21.79 14.16
C PHE A 421 -5.34 22.69 15.30
N LEU A 422 -4.55 22.13 16.21
CA LEU A 422 -3.83 22.88 17.24
C LEU A 422 -2.48 23.41 16.72
N PRO A 423 -2.06 24.61 17.15
CA PRO A 423 -0.73 25.14 16.87
C PRO A 423 0.36 24.28 17.53
N TYR A 424 1.61 24.44 17.09
CA TYR A 424 2.76 23.87 17.80
C TYR A 424 2.79 24.35 19.26
N GLY A 425 3.19 23.45 20.17
CA GLY A 425 3.21 23.67 21.62
C GLY A 425 2.66 22.47 22.39
N ALA A 426 2.66 22.57 23.72
CA ALA A 426 2.32 21.46 24.62
C ALA A 426 0.93 20.85 24.34
N ALA A 427 -0.06 21.68 23.97
CA ALA A 427 -1.41 21.21 23.69
C ALA A 427 -1.48 20.25 22.49
N ARG A 428 -0.74 20.53 21.42
CA ARG A 428 -0.64 19.65 20.25
C ARG A 428 0.07 18.35 20.59
N LEU A 429 1.13 18.41 21.40
CA LEU A 429 1.84 17.21 21.84
C LEU A 429 0.91 16.29 22.65
N LEU A 430 0.20 16.83 23.63
CA LEU A 430 -0.73 16.07 24.46
C LEU A 430 -1.87 15.46 23.64
N ASP A 431 -2.47 16.22 22.71
CA ASP A 431 -3.49 15.71 21.79
C ASP A 431 -2.96 14.57 20.92
N THR A 432 -1.75 14.75 20.36
CA THR A 432 -1.11 13.75 19.50
C THR A 432 -0.85 12.45 20.26
N GLN A 433 -0.21 12.53 21.42
CA GLN A 433 0.12 11.35 22.22
C GLN A 433 -1.14 10.66 22.75
N PHE A 434 -2.14 11.41 23.19
CA PHE A 434 -3.41 10.84 23.66
C PHE A 434 -4.11 10.04 22.55
N ARG A 435 -4.28 10.63 21.36
CA ARG A 435 -5.02 9.99 20.26
C ARG A 435 -4.29 8.76 19.73
N LEU A 436 -2.96 8.83 19.58
CA LEU A 436 -2.15 7.70 19.13
C LEU A 436 -2.16 6.56 20.14
N LEU A 437 -1.92 6.84 21.43
CA LEU A 437 -1.89 5.81 22.47
C LEU A 437 -3.28 5.18 22.67
N ARG A 438 -4.35 5.98 22.57
CA ARG A 438 -5.72 5.48 22.69
C ARG A 438 -6.09 4.60 21.50
N GLU A 439 -5.64 4.95 20.29
CA GLU A 439 -5.84 4.12 19.11
C GLU A 439 -5.08 2.80 19.20
N ASP A 440 -3.84 2.81 19.69
CA ASP A 440 -3.05 1.58 19.89
C ASP A 440 -3.79 0.58 20.81
N MET A 441 -4.42 1.10 21.86
CA MET A 441 -5.32 0.33 22.73
C MET A 441 -6.61 -0.08 22.02
N LEU A 442 -7.28 0.80 21.28
CA LEU A 442 -8.62 0.50 20.74
C LEU A 442 -8.64 -0.31 19.47
N ASN A 443 -7.62 -0.20 18.62
CA ASN A 443 -7.62 -0.82 17.30
C ASN A 443 -7.84 -2.35 17.38
N PRO A 444 -7.15 -3.10 18.25
CA PRO A 444 -7.41 -4.54 18.37
C PRO A 444 -8.77 -4.87 19.01
N ILE A 445 -9.30 -4.04 19.91
CA ILE A 445 -10.65 -4.22 20.48
C ILE A 445 -11.72 -4.01 19.40
N ARG A 446 -11.58 -2.93 18.61
CA ARG A 446 -12.47 -2.56 17.50
C ARG A 446 -12.47 -3.65 16.43
N GLY A 447 -11.28 -4.03 15.96
CA GLY A 447 -11.12 -5.10 14.98
C GLY A 447 -11.74 -6.41 15.46
N GLY A 448 -11.41 -6.85 16.67
CA GLY A 448 -11.91 -8.11 17.22
C GLY A 448 -13.43 -8.15 17.35
N ILE A 449 -14.03 -7.14 17.98
CA ILE A 449 -15.49 -7.11 18.22
C ILE A 449 -16.25 -6.93 16.90
N SER A 450 -15.81 -6.03 16.03
CA SER A 450 -16.46 -5.78 14.73
C SER A 450 -16.43 -7.03 13.85
N ASN A 451 -15.28 -7.73 13.80
CA ASN A 451 -15.13 -8.95 13.01
C ASN A 451 -15.93 -10.12 13.61
N PHE A 452 -15.98 -10.23 14.94
CA PHE A 452 -16.82 -11.21 15.61
C PHE A 452 -18.30 -11.00 15.29
N ILE A 453 -18.80 -9.75 15.39
CA ILE A 453 -20.19 -9.42 15.04
C ILE A 453 -20.47 -9.69 13.55
N LYS A 454 -19.56 -9.32 12.65
CA LYS A 454 -19.69 -9.65 11.22
C LYS A 454 -19.76 -11.15 10.99
N ALA A 455 -19.00 -11.95 11.73
CA ALA A 455 -19.05 -13.41 11.65
C ALA A 455 -20.37 -13.98 12.20
N LEU A 456 -20.94 -13.39 13.25
CA LEU A 456 -22.27 -13.75 13.78
C LEU A 456 -23.40 -13.50 12.76
N SER A 457 -23.25 -12.51 11.89
CA SER A 457 -24.25 -12.15 10.87
C SER A 457 -24.15 -12.96 9.57
N LYS A 458 -23.17 -13.85 9.41
CA LYS A 458 -23.06 -14.69 8.19
C LYS A 458 -24.07 -15.84 8.21
N ASP A 459 -24.79 -16.03 7.11
CA ASP A 459 -25.77 -17.12 6.95
C ASP A 459 -25.13 -18.52 6.99
N GLN A 460 -23.88 -18.65 6.55
CA GLN A 460 -23.11 -19.89 6.57
C GLN A 460 -21.77 -19.69 7.33
N PRO A 461 -21.77 -19.79 8.66
CA PRO A 461 -20.54 -19.71 9.45
C PRO A 461 -19.69 -20.99 9.27
N SER A 462 -18.37 -20.85 9.39
CA SER A 462 -17.43 -21.97 9.38
C SER A 462 -17.71 -22.91 10.56
N THR A 463 -17.32 -24.18 10.42
CA THR A 463 -17.45 -25.19 11.49
C THR A 463 -16.72 -24.76 12.77
N GLU A 464 -15.54 -24.16 12.62
CA GLU A 464 -14.76 -23.61 13.73
C GLU A 464 -15.51 -22.48 14.46
N PHE A 465 -16.13 -21.56 13.73
CA PHE A 465 -16.89 -20.48 14.34
C PHE A 465 -18.14 -20.98 15.07
N LYS A 466 -18.81 -22.01 14.54
CA LYS A 466 -19.93 -22.66 15.24
C LYS A 466 -19.50 -23.26 16.57
N ASN A 467 -18.31 -23.86 16.63
CA ASN A 467 -17.76 -24.36 17.89
C ASN A 467 -17.52 -23.21 18.87
N ILE A 468 -16.96 -22.08 18.43
CA ILE A 468 -16.78 -20.89 19.28
C ILE A 468 -18.13 -20.34 19.78
N GLN A 469 -19.17 -20.34 18.94
CA GLN A 469 -20.51 -19.88 19.33
C GLN A 469 -21.15 -20.75 20.41
N GLN A 470 -20.85 -22.05 20.43
CA GLN A 470 -21.41 -23.00 21.39
C GLN A 470 -20.51 -23.15 22.63
N GLU A 471 -19.21 -23.31 22.45
CA GLU A 471 -18.27 -23.70 23.52
C GLU A 471 -17.38 -22.55 23.99
N GLY A 472 -17.41 -21.40 23.31
CA GLY A 472 -16.47 -20.31 23.52
C GLY A 472 -15.07 -20.62 22.99
N GLY A 473 -14.08 -19.82 23.39
CA GLY A 473 -12.68 -20.01 23.01
C GLY A 473 -12.05 -18.79 22.34
N ARG A 474 -10.88 -19.00 21.75
CA ARG A 474 -10.15 -17.93 21.06
C ARG A 474 -10.71 -17.75 19.66
N PHE A 475 -11.14 -16.55 19.33
CA PHE A 475 -11.52 -16.12 18.00
C PHE A 475 -10.38 -15.33 17.38
N THR A 476 -9.86 -15.83 16.26
CA THR A 476 -8.84 -15.17 15.43
C THR A 476 -9.44 -14.84 14.07
N TYR A 477 -9.13 -13.67 13.53
CA TYR A 477 -9.63 -13.22 12.23
C TYR A 477 -8.48 -12.97 11.27
N ASP A 478 -8.32 -13.84 10.27
CA ASP A 478 -7.18 -13.82 9.34
C ASP A 478 -7.44 -12.97 8.06
N GLY A 479 -8.36 -12.01 8.13
CA GLY A 479 -8.87 -11.28 6.96
C GLY A 479 -7.95 -10.19 6.36
N GLY A 480 -6.72 -10.01 6.86
CA GLY A 480 -5.74 -9.05 6.30
C GLY A 480 -5.00 -8.22 7.36
N ILE A 481 -3.95 -7.51 6.93
CA ILE A 481 -2.91 -6.88 7.77
C ILE A 481 -3.43 -5.75 8.70
N THR A 482 -4.60 -5.17 8.43
CA THR A 482 -5.08 -3.94 9.09
C THR A 482 -6.12 -4.15 10.20
N ASP A 483 -6.76 -5.32 10.29
CA ASP A 483 -7.90 -5.58 11.21
C ASP A 483 -7.56 -6.69 12.21
N ASN A 484 -6.41 -6.57 12.88
CA ASN A 484 -5.91 -7.56 13.81
C ASN A 484 -6.53 -7.36 15.20
N GLY A 485 -7.32 -8.32 15.67
CA GLY A 485 -7.92 -8.28 17.00
C GLY A 485 -8.41 -9.64 17.45
N ASP A 486 -7.55 -10.41 18.11
CA ASP A 486 -7.92 -11.71 18.66
C ASP A 486 -8.76 -11.53 19.94
N LEU A 487 -9.91 -12.22 19.99
CA LEU A 487 -10.79 -12.21 21.14
C LEU A 487 -10.78 -13.54 21.88
N GLN A 488 -10.97 -13.48 23.19
CA GLN A 488 -11.41 -14.60 23.99
C GLN A 488 -12.92 -14.47 24.19
N VAL A 489 -13.66 -15.51 23.80
CA VAL A 489 -15.13 -15.55 23.82
C VAL A 489 -15.61 -16.50 24.91
N TYR A 490 -16.53 -16.03 25.73
CA TYR A 490 -17.26 -16.78 26.74
C TYR A 490 -18.74 -16.82 26.38
N THR A 491 -19.37 -17.98 26.45
CA THR A 491 -20.74 -18.24 25.97
C THR A 491 -21.74 -18.41 27.12
N TYR A 492 -23.03 -18.38 26.78
CA TYR A 492 -24.17 -18.56 27.71
C TYR A 492 -24.12 -17.65 28.92
N VAL A 493 -23.86 -16.38 28.67
CA VAL A 493 -23.65 -15.39 29.72
C VAL A 493 -24.97 -14.99 30.37
N GLN A 494 -25.02 -15.05 31.70
CA GLN A 494 -26.18 -14.78 32.54
C GLN A 494 -25.85 -13.87 33.73
N PHE A 495 -26.78 -13.01 34.13
CA PHE A 495 -26.69 -12.25 35.38
C PHE A 495 -27.16 -13.09 36.58
N ILE A 496 -26.31 -13.19 37.62
CA ILE A 496 -26.61 -13.96 38.84
C ILE A 496 -26.96 -13.05 40.01
N ASN A 497 -26.18 -11.99 40.19
CA ASN A 497 -26.33 -11.11 41.33
C ASN A 497 -25.88 -9.69 40.98
N ILE A 498 -26.38 -8.71 41.75
CA ILE A 498 -25.89 -7.33 41.74
C ILE A 498 -25.30 -7.06 43.11
N THR A 499 -24.02 -6.76 43.15
CA THR A 499 -23.32 -6.34 44.35
C THR A 499 -23.08 -4.84 44.29
N CYS A 500 -23.14 -4.18 45.45
CA CYS A 500 -22.85 -2.77 45.56
C CYS A 500 -21.75 -2.59 46.59
N ASP A 501 -20.58 -2.17 46.12
CA ASP A 501 -19.45 -1.84 46.97
C ASP A 501 -19.34 -0.33 47.13
N ARG A 502 -19.11 0.13 48.37
CA ARG A 502 -19.05 1.57 48.68
C ARG A 502 -17.91 2.30 47.94
N ARG A 503 -16.83 1.61 47.58
CA ARG A 503 -15.66 2.16 46.90
C ARG A 503 -15.64 1.84 45.40
N LYS A 504 -16.08 0.64 45.01
CA LYS A 504 -16.05 0.15 43.62
C LYS A 504 -17.35 0.40 42.84
N GLY A 505 -18.43 0.79 43.51
CA GLY A 505 -19.73 1.03 42.88
C GLY A 505 -20.54 -0.25 42.67
N LEU A 506 -21.43 -0.23 41.66
CA LEU A 506 -22.25 -1.37 41.26
C LEU A 506 -21.40 -2.37 40.47
N ALA A 507 -21.40 -3.63 40.92
CA ALA A 507 -20.82 -4.75 40.21
C ALA A 507 -21.88 -5.83 39.99
N TYR A 508 -21.72 -6.56 38.89
CA TYR A 508 -22.64 -7.59 38.44
C TYR A 508 -21.90 -8.90 38.41
N THR A 509 -22.38 -9.88 39.17
CA THR A 509 -21.85 -11.24 39.10
C THR A 509 -22.43 -11.90 37.86
N MET A 510 -21.56 -12.18 36.90
CA MET A 510 -21.89 -12.80 35.63
C MET A 510 -21.43 -14.25 35.62
N ARG A 511 -22.33 -15.14 35.21
CA ARG A 511 -22.04 -16.56 34.98
C ARG A 511 -21.88 -16.83 33.50
N PHE A 512 -20.90 -17.63 33.12
CA PHE A 512 -20.66 -18.04 31.73
C PHE A 512 -20.16 -19.48 31.68
N THR A 513 -20.20 -20.09 30.50
CA THR A 513 -19.70 -21.46 30.30
C THR A 513 -18.18 -21.52 30.45
N PHE A 514 -17.71 -22.45 31.28
CA PHE A 514 -16.29 -22.68 31.48
C PHE A 514 -15.64 -23.15 30.17
N PRO A 515 -14.49 -22.57 29.75
CA PRO A 515 -13.83 -22.98 28.51
C PRO A 515 -13.44 -24.46 28.55
N LYS A 516 -13.75 -25.24 27.51
CA LYS A 516 -13.39 -26.67 27.44
C LYS A 516 -11.89 -26.87 27.29
N ILE A 517 -11.18 -27.02 28.42
CA ILE A 517 -9.73 -27.22 28.45
C ILE A 517 -9.42 -28.70 28.63
N ARG A 518 -8.52 -29.23 27.79
CA ARG A 518 -8.05 -30.61 27.92
C ARG A 518 -7.25 -30.75 29.22
N GLY A 519 -7.77 -31.56 30.15
CA GLY A 519 -7.09 -31.87 31.42
C GLY A 519 -7.43 -30.93 32.58
N ALA A 520 -8.58 -30.25 32.54
CA ALA A 520 -9.13 -29.53 33.70
C ALA A 520 -10.43 -30.20 34.15
N LYS A 521 -10.33 -31.46 34.62
CA LYS A 521 -11.47 -32.26 35.06
C LYS A 521 -11.84 -31.96 36.51
N ASP A 522 -10.84 -31.67 37.34
CA ASP A 522 -11.02 -31.43 38.77
C ASP A 522 -10.89 -29.93 39.11
N GLU A 523 -11.48 -29.51 40.24
CA GLU A 523 -11.46 -28.11 40.72
C GLU A 523 -10.02 -27.55 40.81
N PHE A 524 -9.07 -28.38 41.26
CA PHE A 524 -7.66 -27.98 41.38
C PHE A 524 -7.04 -27.65 40.01
N GLU A 525 -7.28 -28.48 38.99
CA GLU A 525 -6.77 -28.27 37.64
C GLU A 525 -7.42 -27.04 36.98
N ARG A 526 -8.72 -26.80 37.24
CA ARG A 526 -9.42 -25.59 36.78
C ARG A 526 -8.86 -24.33 37.44
N LYS A 527 -8.54 -24.38 38.73
CA LYS A 527 -7.90 -23.27 39.44
C LYS A 527 -6.51 -22.99 38.88
N GLU A 528 -5.71 -24.03 38.66
CA GLU A 528 -4.38 -23.91 38.06
C GLU A 528 -4.44 -23.28 36.65
N TYR A 529 -5.46 -23.62 35.85
CA TYR A 529 -5.69 -22.98 34.57
C TYR A 529 -5.91 -21.46 34.72
N TRP A 530 -6.79 -21.02 35.63
CA TRP A 530 -7.05 -19.59 35.83
C TRP A 530 -5.83 -18.84 36.37
N GLU A 531 -5.02 -19.47 37.22
CA GLU A 531 -3.74 -18.90 37.67
C GLU A 531 -2.77 -18.68 36.50
N LYS A 532 -2.75 -19.59 35.52
CA LYS A 532 -1.85 -19.52 34.35
C LYS A 532 -2.38 -18.65 33.21
N SER A 533 -3.69 -18.60 32.98
CA SER A 533 -4.29 -18.08 31.74
C SER A 533 -4.16 -16.57 31.58
N LYS A 534 -3.91 -15.81 32.66
CA LYS A 534 -3.89 -14.33 32.69
C LYS A 534 -5.11 -13.70 31.98
N ARG A 535 -6.25 -14.39 31.98
CA ARG A 535 -7.53 -13.92 31.42
C ARG A 535 -8.43 -13.36 32.51
N LEU A 536 -9.32 -12.44 32.11
CA LEU A 536 -10.26 -11.74 33.00
C LEU A 536 -9.55 -11.13 34.21
N LEU A 537 -8.42 -10.46 33.96
CA LEU A 537 -7.66 -9.79 35.02
C LEU A 537 -8.48 -8.61 35.58
N THR A 538 -8.39 -8.39 36.89
CA THR A 538 -8.97 -7.20 37.53
C THR A 538 -8.47 -5.92 36.84
N GLY A 539 -9.37 -4.99 36.54
CA GLY A 539 -9.06 -3.78 35.78
C GLY A 539 -9.06 -3.97 34.25
N ASN A 540 -9.22 -5.19 33.74
CA ASN A 540 -9.31 -5.41 32.30
C ASN A 540 -10.70 -5.09 31.73
N LEU A 541 -10.71 -4.68 30.46
CA LEU A 541 -11.93 -4.39 29.70
C LEU A 541 -12.55 -5.66 29.14
N VAL A 542 -13.86 -5.79 29.33
CA VAL A 542 -14.70 -6.81 28.72
C VAL A 542 -15.89 -6.17 28.01
N ALA A 543 -16.42 -6.86 27.00
CA ALA A 543 -17.62 -6.44 26.30
C ALA A 543 -18.68 -7.54 26.35
N LEU A 544 -19.87 -7.20 26.84
CA LEU A 544 -21.04 -8.06 26.83
C LEU A 544 -21.84 -7.80 25.55
N LEU A 545 -22.06 -8.86 24.78
CA LEU A 545 -22.83 -8.88 23.56
C LEU A 545 -24.18 -9.58 23.81
N LEU A 546 -25.26 -8.81 23.77
CA LEU A 546 -26.63 -9.30 23.94
C LEU A 546 -27.40 -9.24 22.62
N PRO A 547 -28.11 -10.30 22.21
CA PRO A 547 -28.97 -10.25 21.02
C PRO A 547 -30.02 -9.14 21.13
N SER A 548 -30.15 -8.32 20.08
CA SER A 548 -31.07 -7.19 20.03
C SER A 548 -31.53 -6.94 18.61
N LYS A 549 -32.86 -7.03 18.39
CA LYS A 549 -33.49 -6.70 17.09
C LYS A 549 -33.52 -5.20 16.79
N ARG A 550 -33.05 -4.35 17.71
CA ARG A 550 -33.08 -2.89 17.56
C ARG A 550 -32.04 -2.36 16.59
N PHE A 551 -31.04 -3.15 16.24
CA PHE A 551 -29.88 -2.72 15.45
C PHE A 551 -29.68 -3.65 14.26
N GLU A 552 -29.21 -3.11 13.13
CA GLU A 552 -28.94 -3.89 11.90
C GLU A 552 -27.97 -5.06 12.16
N ASN A 553 -27.00 -4.86 13.06
CA ASN A 553 -26.02 -5.87 13.44
C ASN A 553 -26.55 -6.89 14.46
N ASN A 554 -27.85 -6.86 14.82
CA ASN A 554 -28.53 -7.78 15.74
C ASN A 554 -27.97 -7.92 17.16
N TYR A 555 -27.00 -7.10 17.58
CA TYR A 555 -26.40 -7.14 18.91
C TYR A 555 -26.36 -5.76 19.59
N SER A 556 -26.54 -5.76 20.91
CA SER A 556 -26.21 -4.69 21.85
C SER A 556 -24.85 -4.95 22.49
N ILE A 557 -24.01 -3.92 22.58
CA ILE A 557 -22.65 -4.00 23.13
C ILE A 557 -22.60 -3.18 24.40
N TYR A 558 -22.21 -3.80 25.51
CA TYR A 558 -22.03 -3.13 26.80
C TYR A 558 -20.60 -3.35 27.29
N PHE A 559 -19.86 -2.27 27.51
CA PHE A 559 -18.50 -2.34 28.03
C PHE A 559 -18.50 -2.35 29.56
N GLY A 560 -17.63 -3.19 30.13
CA GLY A 560 -17.45 -3.30 31.56
C GLY A 560 -16.00 -3.60 31.94
N ILE A 561 -15.70 -3.40 33.22
CA ILE A 561 -14.38 -3.62 33.81
C ILE A 561 -14.49 -4.74 34.84
N VAL A 562 -13.57 -5.69 34.81
CA VAL A 562 -13.50 -6.75 35.83
C VAL A 562 -13.11 -6.14 37.17
N THR A 563 -13.98 -6.28 38.18
CA THR A 563 -13.81 -5.62 39.50
C THR A 563 -13.23 -6.53 40.57
N SER A 564 -13.53 -7.82 40.47
CA SER A 564 -13.07 -8.88 41.35
C SER A 564 -12.87 -10.14 40.54
N ARG A 565 -11.72 -10.78 40.76
CA ARG A 565 -11.34 -12.05 40.17
C ARG A 565 -10.86 -12.95 41.29
N ASP A 566 -11.64 -13.99 41.58
CA ASP A 566 -11.27 -15.03 42.52
C ASP A 566 -11.19 -16.36 41.76
N GLU A 567 -9.97 -16.90 41.65
CA GLU A 567 -9.71 -18.14 40.92
C GLU A 567 -10.45 -19.34 41.52
N LYS A 568 -10.78 -19.31 42.82
CA LYS A 568 -11.59 -20.36 43.45
C LYS A 568 -13.04 -20.29 42.98
N ILE A 569 -13.61 -19.09 42.91
CA ILE A 569 -14.99 -18.90 42.42
C ILE A 569 -15.09 -19.30 40.94
N LEU A 570 -14.09 -18.93 40.13
CA LEU A 570 -14.00 -19.28 38.71
C LEU A 570 -13.80 -20.79 38.47
N ALA A 571 -13.27 -21.54 39.43
CA ALA A 571 -13.05 -22.98 39.35
C ALA A 571 -14.14 -23.83 40.02
N LYS A 572 -15.05 -23.19 40.76
CA LYS A 572 -16.03 -23.84 41.65
C LYS A 572 -16.97 -24.80 40.94
N TYR A 573 -17.44 -24.46 39.74
CA TYR A 573 -18.37 -25.27 38.98
C TYR A 573 -17.65 -26.01 37.84
N ASP A 574 -18.18 -27.15 37.42
CA ASP A 574 -17.55 -28.00 36.40
C ASP A 574 -17.72 -27.43 34.98
N ASP A 575 -18.88 -26.84 34.69
CA ASP A 575 -19.27 -26.34 33.37
C ASP A 575 -19.46 -24.82 33.32
N ARG A 576 -19.36 -24.13 34.46
CA ARG A 576 -19.65 -22.69 34.59
C ARG A 576 -18.59 -21.97 35.41
N ALA A 577 -18.50 -20.65 35.23
CA ALA A 577 -17.62 -19.79 35.99
C ALA A 577 -18.30 -18.44 36.25
N ASP A 578 -18.05 -17.88 37.44
CA ASP A 578 -18.64 -16.61 37.90
C ASP A 578 -17.56 -15.52 38.00
N ILE A 579 -17.87 -14.32 37.51
CA ILE A 579 -16.97 -13.15 37.54
C ILE A 579 -17.73 -11.87 37.86
N ASP A 580 -17.11 -10.95 38.60
CA ASP A 580 -17.75 -9.66 38.95
C ASP A 580 -17.29 -8.54 38.01
N ILE A 581 -18.25 -7.94 37.28
CA ILE A 581 -17.99 -6.90 36.27
C ILE A 581 -18.77 -5.63 36.62
N SER A 582 -18.12 -4.47 36.52
CA SER A 582 -18.77 -3.16 36.59
C SER A 582 -18.97 -2.62 35.18
N PHE A 583 -20.22 -2.41 34.77
CA PHE A 583 -20.56 -1.88 33.46
C PHE A 583 -20.61 -0.35 33.45
N VAL A 584 -20.23 0.23 32.31
CA VAL A 584 -20.23 1.69 32.10
C VAL A 584 -21.64 2.22 31.86
N ASP A 585 -22.45 1.47 31.13
CA ASP A 585 -23.80 1.86 30.74
C ASP A 585 -24.81 1.53 31.84
N PRO A 586 -25.49 2.53 32.45
CA PRO A 586 -26.47 2.29 33.52
C PRO A 586 -27.71 1.50 33.07
N SER A 587 -28.04 1.49 31.77
CA SER A 587 -29.21 0.79 31.25
C SER A 587 -29.15 -0.72 31.49
N ILE A 588 -27.95 -1.27 31.69
CA ILE A 588 -27.76 -2.68 32.01
C ILE A 588 -28.41 -3.08 33.34
N TYR A 589 -28.59 -2.15 34.27
CA TYR A 589 -29.19 -2.42 35.58
C TYR A 589 -30.60 -2.98 35.45
N SER A 590 -31.40 -2.42 34.54
CA SER A 590 -32.78 -2.88 34.31
C SER A 590 -32.82 -4.27 33.69
N ILE A 591 -31.87 -4.57 32.79
CA ILE A 591 -31.73 -5.88 32.16
C ILE A 591 -31.33 -6.92 33.20
N ALA A 592 -30.29 -6.64 33.98
CA ALA A 592 -29.79 -7.52 35.03
C ALA A 592 -30.84 -7.80 36.10
N LEU A 593 -31.55 -6.77 36.61
CA LEU A 593 -32.61 -6.95 37.60
C LEU A 593 -33.73 -7.86 37.09
N ASN A 594 -34.21 -7.62 35.86
CA ASN A 594 -35.27 -8.42 35.26
C ASN A 594 -34.84 -9.88 35.09
N GLU A 595 -33.58 -10.11 34.72
CA GLU A 595 -33.00 -11.43 34.56
C GLU A 595 -32.88 -12.17 35.89
N ILE A 596 -32.33 -11.50 36.92
CA ILE A 596 -32.18 -12.06 38.27
C ILE A 596 -33.56 -12.35 38.90
N SER A 597 -34.55 -11.48 38.71
CA SER A 597 -35.89 -11.68 39.25
C SER A 597 -36.64 -12.84 38.59
N ASN A 598 -36.27 -13.21 37.35
CA ASN A 598 -36.88 -14.31 36.60
C ASN A 598 -35.91 -15.48 36.42
N TYR A 599 -34.96 -15.65 37.34
CA TYR A 599 -33.88 -16.64 37.22
C TYR A 599 -34.39 -18.05 36.85
N ASP A 600 -35.46 -18.50 37.50
CA ASP A 600 -36.03 -19.85 37.29
C ASP A 600 -36.68 -20.06 35.92
N ARG A 601 -36.96 -18.99 35.16
CA ARG A 601 -37.58 -19.06 33.83
C ARG A 601 -36.56 -19.05 32.69
N ILE A 602 -35.28 -18.86 33.00
CA ILE A 602 -34.21 -18.75 32.02
C ILE A 602 -33.72 -20.15 31.66
N THR A 603 -33.89 -20.52 30.40
CA THR A 603 -33.36 -21.77 29.84
C THR A 603 -32.05 -21.52 29.10
N ASP A 604 -31.22 -22.55 28.91
CA ASP A 604 -29.98 -22.43 28.11
C ASP A 604 -30.26 -21.91 26.69
N GLN A 605 -31.43 -22.22 26.13
CA GLN A 605 -31.87 -21.70 24.83
C GLN A 605 -32.09 -20.17 24.83
N SER A 606 -32.49 -19.58 25.96
CA SER A 606 -32.65 -18.12 26.12
C SER A 606 -31.31 -17.39 26.31
N LEU A 607 -30.28 -18.12 26.71
CA LEU A 607 -28.90 -17.65 26.85
C LEU A 607 -28.06 -17.92 25.58
N GLU A 608 -28.61 -18.66 24.64
CA GLU A 608 -27.99 -18.92 23.34
C GLU A 608 -27.64 -17.58 22.68
N LYS A 609 -26.43 -17.51 22.10
CA LYS A 609 -25.89 -16.32 21.43
C LYS A 609 -25.67 -15.10 22.35
N ARG A 610 -25.54 -15.28 23.65
CA ARG A 610 -25.00 -14.24 24.56
C ARG A 610 -23.52 -14.47 24.76
N PHE A 611 -22.72 -13.43 24.57
CA PHE A 611 -21.27 -13.54 24.63
C PHE A 611 -20.67 -12.49 25.54
N LEU A 612 -19.66 -12.89 26.31
CA LEU A 612 -18.74 -11.98 26.98
C LEU A 612 -17.41 -12.13 26.25
N VAL A 613 -16.83 -11.02 25.81
CA VAL A 613 -15.59 -11.04 25.04
C VAL A 613 -14.53 -10.17 25.70
N GLU A 614 -13.29 -10.66 25.68
CA GLU A 614 -12.08 -9.99 26.16
C GLU A 614 -11.07 -9.92 25.01
N SER A 615 -10.37 -8.79 24.84
CA SER A 615 -9.26 -8.73 23.89
C SER A 615 -8.06 -9.48 24.43
N THR A 616 -7.44 -10.33 23.61
CA THR A 616 -6.33 -11.18 24.08
C THR A 616 -4.97 -10.48 24.15
N SER A 617 -4.83 -9.35 23.46
CA SER A 617 -3.56 -8.62 23.28
C SER A 617 -3.43 -7.38 24.17
N ILE A 618 -4.53 -6.92 24.79
CA ILE A 618 -4.58 -5.65 25.51
C ILE A 618 -4.99 -5.86 26.96
N TYR A 619 -4.31 -5.13 27.84
CA TYR A 619 -4.66 -4.99 29.24
C TYR A 619 -4.98 -3.53 29.55
N LEU A 620 -6.26 -3.20 29.74
CA LEU A 620 -6.75 -1.82 29.86
C LEU A 620 -6.01 -1.01 30.94
N GLU A 621 -5.78 -1.62 32.11
CA GLU A 621 -5.16 -0.96 33.27
C GLU A 621 -3.77 -0.37 32.94
N ALA A 622 -3.02 -0.98 32.02
CA ALA A 622 -1.72 -0.48 31.59
C ALA A 622 -1.81 0.84 30.80
N TYR A 623 -2.92 1.08 30.11
CA TYR A 623 -3.15 2.28 29.30
C TYR A 623 -3.95 3.34 30.07
N TYR A 624 -4.89 2.92 30.92
CA TYR A 624 -5.89 3.80 31.52
C TYR A 624 -5.28 4.99 32.26
N HIS A 625 -4.30 4.74 33.14
CA HIS A 625 -3.68 5.80 33.95
C HIS A 625 -2.86 6.79 33.10
N ILE A 626 -2.19 6.29 32.06
CA ILE A 626 -1.42 7.12 31.14
C ILE A 626 -2.36 8.01 30.33
N LEU A 627 -3.40 7.41 29.73
CA LEU A 627 -4.41 8.13 28.97
C LEU A 627 -5.13 9.16 29.84
N LYS A 628 -5.47 8.81 31.08
CA LYS A 628 -6.10 9.74 32.02
C LYS A 628 -5.19 10.92 32.32
N THR A 629 -3.91 10.67 32.55
CA THR A 629 -2.92 11.73 32.80
C THR A 629 -2.77 12.64 31.59
N LEU A 630 -2.62 12.09 30.38
CA LEU A 630 -2.55 12.88 29.14
C LEU A 630 -3.81 13.73 28.93
N GLN A 631 -4.97 13.18 29.26
CA GLN A 631 -6.26 13.86 29.16
C GLN A 631 -6.42 15.02 30.15
N THR A 632 -5.99 14.84 31.40
CA THR A 632 -6.21 15.83 32.48
C THR A 632 -5.09 16.86 32.60
N THR A 633 -3.89 16.58 32.08
CA THR A 633 -2.74 17.48 32.15
C THR A 633 -3.07 18.84 31.55
N ASN A 634 -2.68 19.91 32.25
CA ASN A 634 -2.76 21.26 31.72
C ASN A 634 -1.56 21.52 30.80
N PRO A 635 -1.76 21.93 29.52
CA PRO A 635 -0.65 22.22 28.63
C PRO A 635 0.40 23.18 29.22
N SER A 636 -0.03 24.17 30.00
CA SER A 636 0.86 25.17 30.60
C SER A 636 1.75 24.63 31.73
N SER A 637 1.45 23.44 32.26
CA SER A 637 2.22 22.82 33.35
C SER A 637 3.13 21.70 32.85
N LEU A 638 3.32 21.55 31.52
CA LEU A 638 4.12 20.47 30.95
C LEU A 638 5.61 20.70 31.28
N PRO A 639 6.26 19.77 32.00
CA PRO A 639 7.70 19.86 32.25
C PRO A 639 8.49 19.84 30.94
N PHE A 640 9.58 20.60 30.87
CA PHE A 640 10.46 20.66 29.70
C PHE A 640 9.74 21.01 28.38
N GLU A 641 8.66 21.80 28.42
CA GLU A 641 7.90 22.22 27.24
C GLU A 641 8.79 22.74 26.10
N LYS A 642 9.83 23.51 26.43
CA LYS A 642 10.79 24.05 25.44
C LYS A 642 11.47 22.97 24.59
N TYR A 643 11.68 21.77 25.15
CA TYR A 643 12.34 20.65 24.47
C TYR A 643 11.33 19.71 23.82
N PHE A 644 10.24 19.39 24.52
CA PHE A 644 9.24 18.44 24.02
C PHE A 644 8.24 19.05 23.03
N ALA A 645 7.97 20.35 23.13
CA ALA A 645 6.95 21.01 22.34
C ALA A 645 7.37 22.45 21.93
N PRO A 646 8.40 22.60 21.08
CA PRO A 646 8.91 23.92 20.71
C PRO A 646 7.89 24.74 19.92
N ASN A 647 7.70 26.01 20.33
CA ASN A 647 6.84 26.96 19.65
C ASN A 647 7.57 27.58 18.45
N LEU A 648 7.11 27.28 17.22
CA LEU A 648 7.73 27.77 15.99
C LEU A 648 7.52 29.27 15.71
N LYS A 649 6.77 29.99 16.56
CA LYS A 649 6.57 31.43 16.42
C LYS A 649 7.74 32.28 16.95
N GLY A 650 8.84 31.68 17.44
CA GLY A 650 9.86 32.48 18.15
C GLY A 650 11.33 32.06 18.15
N ASN A 651 11.78 30.96 17.54
CA ASN A 651 13.23 30.68 17.50
C ASN A 651 13.64 29.83 16.30
N ARG A 652 14.35 30.46 15.36
CA ARG A 652 15.10 29.77 14.30
C ARG A 652 16.44 29.22 14.78
N ASP A 653 16.81 29.45 16.04
CA ASP A 653 18.08 28.99 16.60
C ASP A 653 17.85 28.20 17.89
N ILE A 654 17.65 26.88 17.77
CA ILE A 654 18.00 25.97 18.86
C ILE A 654 19.38 25.40 18.50
N LYS A 655 20.43 26.14 18.86
CA LYS A 655 21.76 25.55 18.96
C LYS A 655 21.74 24.61 20.16
N VAL A 656 21.81 23.32 19.89
CA VAL A 656 22.15 22.33 20.90
C VAL A 656 23.63 22.54 21.20
N GLU A 657 23.94 23.30 22.25
CA GLU A 657 25.29 23.28 22.82
C GLU A 657 25.47 21.92 23.49
N THR A 658 26.26 21.05 22.86
CA THR A 658 26.80 19.86 23.49
C THR A 658 27.89 20.27 24.49
N PRO A 659 27.94 19.65 25.69
CA PRO A 659 28.96 19.93 26.69
C PRO A 659 30.38 19.59 26.24
#